data_AF-A0A6P6Y133-F1
#
_entry.id   AF-A0A6P6Y133-F1
#
_cell.length_a   1.000
_cell.length_b   1.000
_cell.length_c   1.000
_cell.angle_alpha   90.00
_cell.angle_beta   90.00
_cell.angle_gamma   90.00
#
_symmetry.space_group_name_H-M   'P 1'
#
loop_
_entity.id
_entity.type
_entity.pdbx_description
1 polymer ?
#
loop_
_entity_poly.entity_id
_entity_poly.type
_entity_poly.pdbx_seq_one_letter_code
_entity_poly.pdbx_strand_id
1 'polypeptide(L)'
;MNPSNYNNKIHSKQFSRIKKKEKKIVSTIVRQYFSEYLELAIDNVESDRTLLVDNRNNQIFLTTAEILKLINEKINENSILDLFEDYFLMPDKKFLFLKTANQDICHQIYRLNFDDKLKDYNFNFIIVPNKLLELAINKYQPIVDEIFNLFSEENQPNGLKIINDFLDESEESTLIGFVKVYFENATKENKISRLKNRDAIHFGYAFDYERNSIINDSTQVVNSEIPPELDYIRERFLEFIPEKPDQLTINRYVGEKGDHIPFHCDTHSMCTEWILSLSIGSSVVMSWRRRNNDDNIEKRASTILPARSLMIMQKNARYSWNHGITKTTIDLVPFYNEFSTKRKHLSLQPRYERYSFTFRKTRPKVYQCQCGECVKQQMKNENASFSISNPRKLETDYVHQTYDQIADHFSTTRYKCWPEVAFFLKSLPPGAFVLDVGCGNGRFFSVNPSIVMIGTDRSINLLRICHERNLETFLDNCLCIDQTVREQVFDAIISIAVIHHMVNEQRRVRAIHAILNLLAFDGLALIYVWAFEQKTKGTSSKYLKNNETVMNMEHENENNTVSEILSVHKNRTEFREQDILVPWTKKLTKNYDQQSELSTKFLRFYHVFKHGELENLINIVARQETRYSIRIEKSYYDQGNWCAIVRKKKL
;
A
#
# COMPACT_ATOMS: atom_id res chain seq x y z
N MET A 1 -29.02 -25.28 -77.30
CA MET A 1 -29.97 -24.18 -77.06
C MET A 1 -29.53 -23.44 -75.81
N ASN A 2 -28.93 -22.26 -75.96
CA ASN A 2 -29.03 -21.20 -74.95
C ASN A 2 -30.38 -20.51 -75.24
N PRO A 3 -31.08 -19.91 -74.25
CA PRO A 3 -30.72 -18.52 -73.98
C PRO A 3 -31.05 -17.96 -72.56
N SER A 4 -30.33 -16.87 -72.26
CA SER A 4 -30.84 -15.60 -71.69
C SER A 4 -31.28 -15.56 -70.22
N ASN A 5 -30.92 -14.58 -69.40
CA ASN A 5 -30.12 -13.35 -69.48
C ASN A 5 -29.94 -12.96 -67.99
N TYR A 6 -28.77 -12.59 -67.49
CA TYR A 6 -28.23 -11.25 -67.71
C TYR A 6 -26.72 -11.24 -67.45
N ASN A 7 -25.96 -11.04 -68.53
CA ASN A 7 -24.68 -10.36 -68.48
C ASN A 7 -24.90 -8.93 -67.95
N ASN A 8 -24.02 -8.44 -67.09
CA ASN A 8 -23.02 -7.43 -67.52
C ASN A 8 -22.20 -6.90 -66.34
N LYS A 9 -20.88 -7.15 -66.45
CA LYS A 9 -19.77 -6.19 -66.41
C LYS A 9 -19.72 -5.13 -65.29
N ILE A 10 -18.48 -4.90 -64.84
CA ILE A 10 -17.96 -3.78 -64.00
C ILE A 10 -17.92 -4.21 -62.52
N HIS A 11 -16.81 -4.58 -61.84
CA HIS A 11 -15.42 -4.14 -61.87
C HIS A 11 -14.45 -5.25 -61.35
N SER A 12 -13.72 -5.93 -62.22
CA SER A 12 -12.49 -6.69 -61.83
C SER A 12 -11.23 -5.80 -61.85
N LYS A 13 -11.40 -4.47 -61.75
CA LYS A 13 -10.32 -3.48 -61.77
C LYS A 13 -10.20 -2.65 -60.48
N GLN A 14 -10.91 -2.97 -59.40
CA GLN A 14 -10.99 -2.11 -58.21
C GLN A 14 -10.32 -2.63 -56.92
N PHE A 15 -9.55 -3.72 -56.97
CA PHE A 15 -8.79 -4.22 -55.81
C PHE A 15 -7.26 -4.09 -55.90
N SER A 16 -6.72 -3.46 -56.96
CA SER A 16 -5.26 -3.39 -57.18
C SER A 16 -4.58 -2.07 -56.83
N ARG A 17 -5.24 -1.14 -56.10
CA ARG A 17 -4.58 0.10 -55.63
C ARG A 17 -5.00 0.49 -54.22
N ILE A 18 -4.68 -0.35 -53.24
CA ILE A 18 -4.56 0.12 -51.85
C ILE A 18 -3.14 0.68 -51.70
N LYS A 19 -3.01 2.00 -51.51
CA LYS A 19 -1.70 2.65 -51.33
C LYS A 19 -1.03 2.08 -50.07
N LYS A 20 0.31 2.01 -50.04
CA LYS A 20 1.10 1.49 -48.89
C LYS A 20 0.63 2.05 -47.53
N LYS A 21 0.16 3.31 -47.50
CA LYS A 21 -0.40 4.00 -46.32
C LYS A 21 -1.75 3.42 -45.87
N GLU A 22 -2.64 3.10 -46.81
CA GLU A 22 -3.94 2.47 -46.54
C GLU A 22 -3.79 1.01 -46.14
N LYS A 23 -2.84 0.26 -46.71
CA LYS A 23 -2.48 -1.09 -46.21
C LYS A 23 -1.97 -1.04 -44.77
N LYS A 24 -1.23 0.02 -44.41
CA LYS A 24 -0.75 0.24 -43.04
C LYS A 24 -1.92 0.60 -42.11
N ILE A 25 -2.84 1.46 -42.54
CA ILE A 25 -4.04 1.85 -41.78
C ILE A 25 -4.99 0.65 -41.61
N VAL A 26 -5.28 -0.11 -42.67
CA VAL A 26 -6.07 -1.35 -42.59
C VAL A 26 -5.36 -2.38 -41.70
N SER A 27 -4.04 -2.53 -41.79
CA SER A 27 -3.28 -3.38 -40.87
C SER A 27 -3.32 -2.89 -39.42
N THR A 28 -3.35 -1.58 -39.18
CA THR A 28 -3.42 -1.00 -37.83
C THR A 28 -4.81 -1.16 -37.25
N ILE A 29 -5.85 -0.85 -38.03
CA ILE A 29 -7.26 -1.05 -37.64
C ILE A 29 -7.53 -2.53 -37.42
N VAL A 30 -7.07 -3.42 -38.30
CA VAL A 30 -7.14 -4.88 -38.09
C VAL A 30 -6.39 -5.26 -36.82
N ARG A 31 -5.16 -4.81 -36.59
CA ARG A 31 -4.45 -5.12 -35.33
C ARG A 31 -5.20 -4.61 -34.09
N GLN A 32 -5.78 -3.42 -34.15
CA GLN A 32 -6.49 -2.79 -33.04
C GLN A 32 -7.82 -3.49 -32.76
N TYR A 33 -8.64 -3.69 -33.79
CA TYR A 33 -9.93 -4.39 -33.70
C TYR A 33 -9.75 -5.87 -33.30
N PHE A 34 -8.69 -6.52 -33.78
CA PHE A 34 -8.39 -7.89 -33.37
C PHE A 34 -7.73 -7.97 -31.99
N SER A 35 -7.01 -6.94 -31.53
CA SER A 35 -6.52 -6.84 -30.15
C SER A 35 -7.70 -6.63 -29.18
N GLU A 36 -8.65 -5.78 -29.53
CA GLU A 36 -9.90 -5.57 -28.78
C GLU A 36 -10.75 -6.84 -28.78
N TYR A 37 -10.87 -7.56 -29.91
CA TYR A 37 -11.55 -8.86 -29.98
C TYR A 37 -10.83 -9.93 -29.15
N LEU A 38 -9.49 -9.91 -29.08
CA LEU A 38 -8.72 -10.81 -28.24
C LEU A 38 -8.89 -10.48 -26.76
N GLU A 39 -8.88 -9.21 -26.37
CA GLU A 39 -9.18 -8.77 -25.01
C GLU A 39 -10.61 -9.17 -24.64
N LEU A 40 -11.60 -8.94 -25.52
CA LEU A 40 -12.96 -9.46 -25.36
C LEU A 40 -13.01 -10.99 -25.28
N ALA A 41 -12.28 -11.73 -26.12
CA ALA A 41 -12.28 -13.19 -26.09
C ALA A 41 -11.63 -13.72 -24.80
N ILE A 42 -10.52 -13.11 -24.35
CA ILE A 42 -9.77 -13.42 -23.12
C ILE A 42 -10.57 -13.04 -21.87
N ASP A 43 -11.28 -11.92 -21.89
CA ASP A 43 -12.09 -11.43 -20.77
C ASP A 43 -13.42 -12.16 -20.66
N ASN A 44 -13.95 -12.69 -21.77
CA ASN A 44 -15.11 -13.57 -21.77
C ASN A 44 -14.77 -15.05 -21.48
N VAL A 45 -13.48 -15.42 -21.30
CA VAL A 45 -13.12 -16.74 -20.75
C VAL A 45 -13.35 -16.72 -19.23
N GLU A 46 -14.64 -16.72 -18.84
CA GLU A 46 -15.05 -16.72 -17.43
C GLU A 46 -15.13 -18.15 -16.83
N SER A 47 -15.04 -19.21 -17.63
CA SER A 47 -15.22 -20.58 -17.17
C SER A 47 -13.94 -21.41 -17.19
N ASP A 48 -13.74 -22.25 -16.17
CA ASP A 48 -12.62 -23.20 -16.06
C ASP A 48 -12.64 -24.30 -17.17
N ARG A 49 -13.53 -24.16 -18.17
CA ARG A 49 -13.92 -25.17 -19.17
C ARG A 49 -13.85 -24.66 -20.62
N THR A 50 -13.06 -23.63 -20.92
CA THR A 50 -12.95 -23.06 -22.28
C THR A 50 -11.61 -23.39 -22.93
N LEU A 51 -11.65 -23.90 -24.17
CA LEU A 51 -10.49 -24.23 -25.00
C LEU A 51 -10.43 -23.35 -26.26
N LEU A 52 -9.29 -22.70 -26.52
CA LEU A 52 -9.06 -21.95 -27.77
C LEU A 52 -8.26 -22.78 -28.78
N VAL A 53 -8.70 -22.83 -30.05
CA VAL A 53 -8.10 -23.67 -31.11
C VAL A 53 -7.74 -22.83 -32.34
N ASP A 54 -6.55 -22.98 -32.91
CA ASP A 54 -6.22 -22.32 -34.19
C ASP A 54 -6.68 -23.16 -35.40
N ASN A 55 -7.52 -22.59 -36.27
CA ASN A 55 -8.06 -23.23 -37.48
C ASN A 55 -7.21 -22.99 -38.75
N ARG A 56 -6.04 -22.36 -38.66
CA ARG A 56 -5.16 -22.20 -39.84
C ARG A 56 -3.90 -23.04 -39.79
N ASN A 57 -3.37 -23.34 -38.59
CA ASN A 57 -2.13 -24.10 -38.44
C ASN A 57 -2.21 -25.29 -37.45
N ASN A 58 -3.35 -25.57 -36.82
CA ASN A 58 -3.58 -26.75 -35.95
C ASN A 58 -2.47 -27.03 -34.91
N GLN A 59 -2.03 -26.01 -34.17
CA GLN A 59 -0.91 -26.20 -33.24
C GLN A 59 -1.10 -25.64 -31.85
N ILE A 60 -2.20 -24.94 -31.54
CA ILE A 60 -2.34 -24.29 -30.22
C ILE A 60 -3.66 -24.63 -29.53
N PHE A 61 -3.56 -25.06 -28.27
CA PHE A 61 -4.69 -25.19 -27.34
C PHE A 61 -4.55 -24.19 -26.22
N LEU A 62 -5.66 -23.53 -25.86
CA LEU A 62 -5.79 -22.95 -24.51
C LEU A 62 -6.44 -23.97 -23.59
N THR A 63 -5.87 -24.22 -22.42
CA THR A 63 -6.41 -25.16 -21.44
C THR A 63 -6.33 -24.58 -20.04
N THR A 64 -7.22 -24.96 -19.14
CA THR A 64 -7.03 -24.65 -17.72
C THR A 64 -6.10 -25.68 -17.07
N ALA A 65 -5.51 -25.33 -15.93
CA ALA A 65 -4.63 -26.22 -15.17
C ALA A 65 -5.35 -27.52 -14.72
N GLU A 66 -6.67 -27.46 -14.49
CA GLU A 66 -7.50 -28.61 -14.15
C GLU A 66 -7.65 -29.59 -15.32
N ILE A 67 -7.79 -29.09 -16.54
CA ILE A 67 -7.89 -29.91 -17.75
C ILE A 67 -6.55 -30.62 -18.03
N LEU A 68 -5.41 -29.98 -17.78
CA LEU A 68 -4.09 -30.62 -17.88
C LEU A 68 -3.97 -31.83 -16.94
N LYS A 69 -4.45 -31.70 -15.71
CA LYS A 69 -4.47 -32.80 -14.73
C LYS A 69 -5.33 -33.96 -15.21
N LEU A 70 -6.52 -33.68 -15.74
CA LEU A 70 -7.44 -34.68 -16.31
C LEU A 70 -6.86 -35.38 -17.54
N ILE A 71 -6.18 -34.67 -18.44
CA ILE A 71 -5.54 -35.29 -19.60
C ILE A 71 -4.34 -36.15 -19.16
N ASN A 72 -3.57 -35.70 -18.15
CA ASN A 72 -2.45 -36.46 -17.57
C ASN A 72 -2.90 -37.76 -16.89
N GLU A 73 -4.11 -37.81 -16.31
CA GLU A 73 -4.68 -39.01 -15.71
C GLU A 73 -5.17 -40.06 -16.73
N LYS A 74 -5.38 -39.67 -18.01
CA LYS A 74 -5.99 -40.54 -19.03
C LYS A 74 -5.07 -40.97 -20.17
N ILE A 75 -4.05 -40.18 -20.52
CA ILE A 75 -3.07 -40.57 -21.53
C ILE A 75 -2.02 -41.44 -20.85
N ASN A 76 -2.08 -42.75 -21.08
CA ASN A 76 -1.24 -43.78 -20.47
C ASN A 76 0.20 -43.79 -21.04
N GLU A 77 0.83 -42.62 -21.16
CA GLU A 77 2.23 -42.44 -21.58
C GLU A 77 2.94 -41.49 -20.59
N ASN A 78 4.27 -41.63 -20.48
CA ASN A 78 5.09 -41.19 -19.34
C ASN A 78 5.11 -39.68 -18.98
N SER A 79 4.41 -38.81 -19.69
CA SER A 79 4.04 -37.44 -19.28
C SER A 79 3.34 -36.76 -20.44
N ILE A 80 2.15 -36.18 -20.23
CA ILE A 80 1.45 -35.39 -21.27
C ILE A 80 2.31 -34.23 -21.80
N LEU A 81 3.26 -33.74 -20.99
CA LEU A 81 4.13 -32.62 -21.35
C LEU A 81 5.11 -32.99 -22.49
N ASP A 82 5.39 -34.28 -22.68
CA ASP A 82 6.28 -34.77 -23.75
C ASP A 82 5.63 -34.67 -25.15
N LEU A 83 4.31 -34.42 -25.22
CA LEU A 83 3.54 -34.23 -26.45
C LEU A 83 3.58 -32.78 -26.98
N PHE A 84 4.09 -31.84 -26.19
CA PHE A 84 4.08 -30.41 -26.49
C PHE A 84 5.49 -29.87 -26.78
N GLU A 85 5.62 -29.05 -27.82
CA GLU A 85 6.87 -28.37 -28.21
C GLU A 85 7.15 -27.12 -27.34
N ASP A 86 6.10 -26.45 -26.86
CA ASP A 86 6.20 -25.22 -26.05
C ASP A 86 4.88 -25.01 -25.29
N TYR A 87 4.86 -24.23 -24.21
CA TYR A 87 3.62 -23.79 -23.57
C TYR A 87 3.80 -22.42 -22.91
N PHE A 88 2.74 -21.66 -22.62
CA PHE A 88 2.85 -20.34 -21.99
C PHE A 88 1.70 -20.09 -21.00
N LEU A 89 2.04 -19.88 -19.72
CA LEU A 89 1.06 -19.50 -18.69
C LEU A 89 0.90 -17.98 -18.66
N MET A 90 -0.35 -17.54 -18.72
CA MET A 90 -0.67 -16.11 -18.56
C MET A 90 -0.49 -15.68 -17.09
N PRO A 91 0.24 -14.58 -16.81
CA PRO A 91 0.55 -14.15 -15.44
C PRO A 91 -0.67 -13.93 -14.53
N ASP A 92 -1.83 -13.63 -15.10
CA ASP A 92 -3.05 -13.19 -14.41
C ASP A 92 -4.29 -14.02 -14.76
N LYS A 93 -4.16 -15.11 -15.52
CA LYS A 93 -5.29 -15.92 -15.98
C LYS A 93 -5.08 -17.40 -15.65
N LYS A 94 -6.18 -18.14 -15.41
CA LYS A 94 -6.16 -19.58 -15.06
C LYS A 94 -5.96 -20.52 -16.27
N PHE A 95 -5.49 -20.02 -17.40
CA PHE A 95 -5.33 -20.80 -18.63
C PHE A 95 -3.92 -20.74 -19.20
N LEU A 96 -3.56 -21.80 -19.94
CA LEU A 96 -2.26 -22.10 -20.50
C LEU A 96 -2.37 -22.22 -22.01
N PHE A 97 -1.44 -21.61 -22.75
CA PHE A 97 -1.23 -21.91 -24.16
C PHE A 97 -0.35 -23.13 -24.30
N LEU A 98 -0.76 -24.11 -25.10
CA LEU A 98 0.01 -25.31 -25.43
C LEU A 98 0.36 -25.26 -26.92
N LYS A 99 1.61 -25.54 -27.28
CA LYS A 99 2.07 -25.75 -28.65
C LYS A 99 2.39 -27.23 -28.83
N THR A 100 1.73 -27.92 -29.76
CA THR A 100 1.99 -29.36 -30.01
C THR A 100 3.13 -29.58 -31.01
N ALA A 101 3.87 -30.68 -30.86
CA ALA A 101 4.97 -31.04 -31.76
C ALA A 101 4.48 -31.53 -33.15
N ASN A 102 3.28 -32.12 -33.23
CA ASN A 102 2.66 -32.58 -34.47
C ASN A 102 1.14 -32.34 -34.46
N GLN A 103 0.57 -32.04 -35.62
CA GLN A 103 -0.86 -31.85 -35.87
C GLN A 103 -1.72 -33.07 -35.47
N ASP A 104 -1.18 -34.29 -35.54
CA ASP A 104 -1.93 -35.50 -35.15
C ASP A 104 -2.27 -35.52 -33.66
N ILE A 105 -1.38 -35.02 -32.80
CA ILE A 105 -1.58 -34.90 -31.35
C ILE A 105 -2.70 -33.88 -31.06
N CYS A 106 -2.70 -32.77 -31.79
CA CYS A 106 -3.76 -31.78 -31.74
C CYS A 106 -5.12 -32.41 -32.09
N HIS A 107 -5.17 -33.19 -33.17
CA HIS A 107 -6.40 -33.91 -33.53
C HIS A 107 -6.80 -34.99 -32.51
N GLN A 108 -5.85 -35.66 -31.84
CA GLN A 108 -6.14 -36.61 -30.77
C GLN A 108 -6.73 -35.92 -29.53
N ILE A 109 -6.15 -34.81 -29.07
CA ILE A 109 -6.68 -34.01 -27.95
C ILE A 109 -8.09 -33.48 -28.28
N TYR A 110 -8.29 -33.01 -29.50
CA TYR A 110 -9.61 -32.59 -29.99
C TYR A 110 -10.63 -33.75 -30.02
N ARG A 111 -10.18 -34.96 -30.40
CA ARG A 111 -11.02 -36.16 -30.48
C ARG A 111 -11.37 -36.76 -29.12
N LEU A 112 -10.50 -36.65 -28.11
CA LEU A 112 -10.78 -37.09 -26.74
C LEU A 112 -12.07 -36.44 -26.19
N ASN A 113 -12.45 -35.26 -26.70
CA ASN A 113 -13.67 -34.57 -26.29
C ASN A 113 -14.97 -35.14 -26.88
N PHE A 114 -14.87 -35.99 -27.91
CA PHE A 114 -16.01 -36.73 -28.47
C PHE A 114 -16.12 -38.16 -27.92
N ASP A 115 -15.26 -38.51 -26.96
CA ASP A 115 -15.41 -39.72 -26.15
C ASP A 115 -16.63 -39.53 -25.23
N ASP A 116 -17.56 -40.48 -25.28
CA ASP A 116 -18.82 -40.46 -24.53
C ASP A 116 -18.63 -40.30 -23.02
N LYS A 117 -17.43 -40.63 -22.49
CA LYS A 117 -17.08 -40.50 -21.06
C LYS A 117 -16.67 -39.08 -20.62
N LEU A 118 -16.46 -38.13 -21.54
CA LEU A 118 -16.07 -36.74 -21.24
C LEU A 118 -17.18 -35.72 -21.53
N LYS A 119 -18.33 -36.17 -22.03
CA LYS A 119 -19.52 -35.35 -22.33
C LYS A 119 -20.05 -34.55 -21.13
N ASP A 120 -19.87 -35.04 -19.91
CA ASP A 120 -20.37 -34.39 -18.68
C ASP A 120 -19.65 -33.06 -18.35
N TYR A 121 -18.51 -32.78 -19.00
CA TYR A 121 -17.70 -31.60 -18.70
C TYR A 121 -18.04 -30.33 -19.51
N ASN A 122 -18.78 -30.42 -20.62
CA ASN A 122 -19.25 -29.28 -21.44
C ASN A 122 -18.18 -28.19 -21.69
N PHE A 123 -17.18 -28.48 -22.55
CA PHE A 123 -16.16 -27.51 -22.92
C PHE A 123 -16.60 -26.56 -24.03
N ASN A 124 -16.29 -25.26 -23.89
CA ASN A 124 -16.54 -24.23 -24.91
C ASN A 124 -15.31 -24.05 -25.81
N PHE A 125 -15.47 -24.08 -27.13
CA PHE A 125 -14.37 -23.88 -28.09
C PHE A 125 -14.47 -22.53 -28.79
N ILE A 126 -13.39 -21.75 -28.81
CA ILE A 126 -13.31 -20.51 -29.58
C ILE A 126 -12.06 -20.55 -30.46
N ILE A 127 -12.20 -20.21 -31.73
CA ILE A 127 -11.11 -20.33 -32.71
C ILE A 127 -10.27 -19.05 -32.74
N VAL A 128 -8.94 -19.15 -32.56
CA VAL A 128 -8.04 -17.98 -32.52
C VAL A 128 -6.89 -18.09 -33.53
N PRO A 129 -6.69 -17.10 -34.43
CA PRO A 129 -5.59 -17.10 -35.39
C PRO A 129 -4.17 -17.08 -34.76
N ASN A 130 -3.21 -17.87 -35.28
CA ASN A 130 -1.80 -17.93 -34.83
C ASN A 130 -1.14 -16.56 -34.55
N LYS A 131 -1.38 -15.59 -35.43
CA LYS A 131 -0.77 -14.25 -35.33
C LYS A 131 -1.19 -13.48 -34.07
N LEU A 132 -2.35 -13.81 -33.49
CA LEU A 132 -2.82 -13.22 -32.25
C LEU A 132 -2.10 -13.79 -31.02
N LEU A 133 -1.72 -15.07 -31.08
CA LEU A 133 -0.91 -15.69 -30.04
C LEU A 133 0.47 -15.05 -29.97
N GLU A 134 1.14 -14.89 -31.12
CA GLU A 134 2.44 -14.24 -31.17
C GLU A 134 2.37 -12.81 -30.60
N LEU A 135 1.27 -12.09 -30.85
CA LEU A 135 1.05 -10.77 -30.27
C LEU A 135 0.84 -10.81 -28.75
N ALA A 136 0.07 -11.78 -28.24
CA ALA A 136 -0.11 -11.97 -26.80
C ALA A 136 1.22 -12.30 -26.11
N ILE A 137 1.95 -13.31 -26.60
CA ILE A 137 3.25 -13.69 -26.05
C ILE A 137 4.21 -12.50 -26.03
N ASN A 138 4.31 -11.75 -27.15
CA ASN A 138 5.17 -10.57 -27.20
C ASN A 138 4.73 -9.44 -26.25
N LYS A 139 3.43 -9.34 -25.91
CA LYS A 139 2.90 -8.37 -24.94
C LYS A 139 3.25 -8.76 -23.50
N TYR A 140 3.17 -10.04 -23.16
CA TYR A 140 3.32 -10.53 -21.77
C TYR A 140 4.72 -11.01 -21.41
N GLN A 141 5.56 -11.38 -22.39
CA GLN A 141 6.94 -11.83 -22.14
C GLN A 141 7.78 -10.82 -21.33
N PRO A 142 7.72 -9.49 -21.57
CA PRO A 142 8.45 -8.53 -20.74
C PRO A 142 8.05 -8.56 -19.26
N ILE A 143 6.77 -8.81 -18.95
CA ILE A 143 6.26 -8.94 -17.58
C ILE A 143 6.80 -10.22 -16.95
N VAL A 144 6.81 -11.32 -17.70
CA VAL A 144 7.40 -12.59 -17.26
C VAL A 144 8.88 -12.41 -16.97
N ASP A 145 9.63 -11.73 -17.84
CA ASP A 145 11.04 -11.46 -17.65
C ASP A 145 11.29 -10.60 -16.42
N GLU A 146 10.48 -9.56 -16.18
CA GLU A 146 10.55 -8.74 -14.98
C GLU A 146 10.33 -9.56 -13.71
N ILE A 147 9.33 -10.45 -13.71
CA ILE A 147 9.06 -11.33 -12.57
C ILE A 147 10.23 -12.28 -12.34
N PHE A 148 10.76 -12.94 -13.38
CA PHE A 148 11.96 -13.77 -13.27
C PHE A 148 13.15 -13.00 -12.68
N ASN A 149 13.32 -11.75 -13.10
CA ASN A 149 14.40 -10.90 -12.57
C ASN A 149 14.23 -10.67 -11.06
N LEU A 150 13.02 -10.60 -10.50
CA LEU A 150 12.82 -10.49 -9.05
C LEU A 150 13.37 -11.70 -8.28
N PHE A 151 13.35 -12.89 -8.88
CA PHE A 151 13.84 -14.13 -8.26
C PHE A 151 15.32 -14.44 -8.58
N SER A 152 15.95 -13.67 -9.48
CA SER A 152 17.36 -13.86 -9.84
C SER A 152 18.29 -13.67 -8.64
N GLU A 153 19.39 -14.43 -8.60
CA GLU A 153 20.39 -14.38 -7.53
C GLU A 153 21.01 -12.98 -7.37
N GLU A 154 21.21 -12.26 -8.47
CA GLU A 154 21.79 -10.91 -8.47
C GLU A 154 20.94 -9.86 -7.75
N ASN A 155 19.63 -10.09 -7.67
CA ASN A 155 18.69 -9.21 -6.97
C ASN A 155 18.46 -9.63 -5.52
N GLN A 156 18.84 -10.84 -5.13
CA GLN A 156 18.66 -11.31 -3.75
C GLN A 156 19.48 -10.45 -2.77
N PRO A 157 18.94 -10.15 -1.58
CA PRO A 157 19.66 -9.42 -0.56
C PRO A 157 20.97 -10.11 -0.16
N ASN A 158 22.09 -9.38 -0.19
CA ASN A 158 23.36 -9.92 0.28
C ASN A 158 23.25 -10.34 1.76
N GLY A 159 23.65 -11.58 2.05
CA GLY A 159 23.51 -12.18 3.38
C GLY A 159 22.19 -12.93 3.61
N LEU A 160 21.34 -13.07 2.58
CA LEU A 160 20.24 -14.02 2.61
C LEU A 160 20.74 -15.43 2.24
N LYS A 161 20.37 -16.45 3.02
CA LYS A 161 20.62 -17.87 2.70
C LYS A 161 19.36 -18.67 2.97
N ILE A 162 18.96 -19.54 2.05
CA ILE A 162 17.87 -20.50 2.24
C ILE A 162 18.48 -21.91 2.28
N ILE A 163 18.14 -22.67 3.31
CA ILE A 163 18.47 -24.10 3.41
C ILE A 163 17.18 -24.87 3.21
N ASN A 164 17.06 -25.50 2.06
CA ASN A 164 15.93 -26.38 1.75
C ASN A 164 16.08 -27.68 2.53
N ASP A 165 14.94 -28.34 2.81
CA ASP A 165 14.90 -29.64 3.49
C ASP A 165 15.72 -29.66 4.80
N PHE A 166 15.68 -28.54 5.53
CA PHE A 166 16.32 -28.43 6.84
C PHE A 166 15.61 -29.32 7.88
N LEU A 167 14.32 -29.57 7.68
CA LEU A 167 13.56 -30.58 8.39
C LEU A 167 13.21 -31.74 7.47
N ASP A 168 13.09 -32.93 8.03
CA ASP A 168 12.37 -34.02 7.38
C ASP A 168 10.85 -33.92 7.61
N GLU A 169 10.08 -34.78 6.94
CA GLU A 169 8.61 -34.80 7.02
C GLU A 169 8.09 -35.19 8.42
N SER A 170 8.85 -36.01 9.15
CA SER A 170 8.50 -36.43 10.51
C SER A 170 8.67 -35.27 11.49
N GLU A 171 9.80 -34.56 11.42
CA GLU A 171 10.08 -33.36 12.22
C GLU A 171 9.05 -32.25 11.94
N GLU A 172 8.69 -32.02 10.67
CA GLU A 172 7.64 -31.07 10.30
C GLU A 172 6.29 -31.44 10.92
N SER A 173 5.90 -32.72 10.83
CA SER A 173 4.65 -33.21 11.40
C SER A 173 4.59 -33.03 12.92
N THR A 174 5.68 -33.32 13.62
CA THR A 174 5.80 -33.08 15.06
C THR A 174 5.66 -31.59 15.40
N LEU A 175 6.32 -30.71 14.64
CA LEU A 175 6.24 -29.27 14.86
C LEU A 175 4.85 -28.70 14.57
N ILE A 176 4.16 -29.16 13.52
CA ILE A 176 2.77 -28.74 13.25
C ILE A 176 1.87 -29.12 14.43
N GLY A 177 2.02 -30.33 14.97
CA GLY A 177 1.29 -30.78 16.17
C GLY A 177 1.58 -29.88 17.37
N PHE A 178 2.86 -29.59 17.63
CA PHE A 178 3.30 -28.67 18.67
C PHE A 178 2.64 -27.29 18.53
N VAL A 179 2.69 -26.67 17.36
CA VAL A 179 2.15 -25.32 17.14
C VAL A 179 0.65 -25.28 17.38
N LYS A 180 -0.10 -26.28 16.90
CA LYS A 180 -1.56 -26.34 17.11
C LYS A 180 -1.91 -26.32 18.60
N VAL A 181 -1.26 -27.16 19.40
CA VAL A 181 -1.46 -27.22 20.86
C VAL A 181 -1.14 -25.87 21.52
N TYR A 182 -0.02 -25.26 21.18
CA TYR A 182 0.39 -23.98 21.76
C TYR A 182 -0.56 -22.83 21.37
N PHE A 183 -1.07 -22.79 20.13
CA PHE A 183 -2.06 -21.80 19.72
C PHE A 183 -3.43 -22.02 20.39
N GLU A 184 -3.85 -23.26 20.59
CA GLU A 184 -5.07 -23.57 21.35
C GLU A 184 -4.95 -23.13 22.82
N ASN A 185 -3.84 -23.46 23.48
CA ASN A 185 -3.59 -23.07 24.86
C ASN A 185 -3.45 -21.55 25.01
N ALA A 186 -2.67 -20.90 24.14
CA ALA A 186 -2.53 -19.44 24.14
C ALA A 186 -3.86 -18.72 23.86
N THR A 187 -4.75 -19.33 23.09
CA THR A 187 -6.11 -18.81 22.86
C THR A 187 -6.95 -18.89 24.13
N LYS A 188 -6.89 -20.00 24.88
CA LYS A 188 -7.61 -20.18 26.15
C LYS A 188 -7.08 -19.25 27.24
N GLU A 189 -5.77 -19.04 27.27
CA GLU A 189 -5.07 -18.19 28.26
C GLU A 189 -5.04 -16.70 27.87
N ASN A 190 -5.64 -16.32 26.74
CA ASN A 190 -5.63 -14.95 26.20
C ASN A 190 -4.21 -14.37 25.98
N LYS A 191 -3.23 -15.23 25.67
CA LYS A 191 -1.82 -14.89 25.40
C LYS A 191 -1.47 -14.80 23.91
N ILE A 192 -2.47 -14.98 23.04
CA ILE A 192 -2.31 -14.88 21.59
C ILE A 192 -2.33 -13.41 21.15
N SER A 193 -1.32 -13.00 20.39
CA SER A 193 -1.32 -11.70 19.73
C SER A 193 -2.15 -11.80 18.45
N ARG A 194 -3.45 -11.48 18.54
CA ARG A 194 -4.34 -11.42 17.37
C ARG A 194 -4.09 -10.12 16.62
N LEU A 195 -3.22 -10.17 15.62
CA LEU A 195 -2.95 -9.01 14.78
C LEU A 195 -4.02 -8.92 13.69
N LYS A 196 -4.19 -7.72 13.12
CA LYS A 196 -5.16 -7.46 12.05
C LYS A 196 -5.04 -8.41 10.85
N ASN A 197 -3.87 -9.01 10.64
CA ASN A 197 -3.50 -9.71 9.40
C ASN A 197 -2.94 -11.13 9.59
N ARG A 198 -2.73 -11.59 10.84
CA ARG A 198 -2.20 -12.93 11.22
C ARG A 198 -2.22 -13.11 12.74
N ASP A 199 -2.06 -14.34 13.22
CA ASP A 199 -1.87 -14.61 14.65
C ASP A 199 -0.40 -14.88 14.99
N ALA A 200 0.01 -14.51 16.20
CA ALA A 200 1.38 -14.74 16.68
C ALA A 200 1.48 -15.06 18.17
N ILE A 201 2.54 -15.80 18.51
CA ILE A 201 2.94 -16.17 19.87
C ILE A 201 4.44 -15.88 20.05
N HIS A 202 4.82 -15.43 21.25
CA HIS A 202 6.19 -15.09 21.60
C HIS A 202 6.69 -15.91 22.79
N PHE A 203 7.99 -16.23 22.75
CA PHE A 203 8.72 -16.92 23.82
C PHE A 203 10.04 -16.20 24.12
N GLY A 204 10.48 -16.29 25.38
CA GLY A 204 11.57 -15.48 25.92
C GLY A 204 11.08 -14.07 26.24
N TYR A 205 11.26 -13.13 25.32
CA TYR A 205 10.92 -11.72 25.52
C TYR A 205 9.64 -11.32 24.78
N ALA A 206 8.89 -10.38 25.36
CA ALA A 206 7.69 -9.81 24.75
C ALA A 206 8.02 -9.10 23.43
N PHE A 207 7.05 -9.01 22.51
CA PHE A 207 7.19 -8.26 21.27
C PHE A 207 6.21 -7.09 21.24
N ASP A 208 6.73 -5.88 21.07
CA ASP A 208 5.98 -4.65 20.85
C ASP A 208 5.70 -4.48 19.36
N TYR A 209 4.43 -4.63 18.98
CA TYR A 209 3.97 -4.49 17.61
C TYR A 209 3.80 -3.05 17.13
N GLU A 210 3.75 -2.07 18.02
CA GLU A 210 3.74 -0.65 17.66
C GLU A 210 5.15 -0.19 17.26
N ARG A 211 6.17 -0.68 17.98
CA ARG A 211 7.58 -0.37 17.71
C ARG A 211 8.28 -1.38 16.81
N ASN A 212 7.61 -2.49 16.48
CA ASN A 212 8.18 -3.65 15.79
C ASN A 212 9.49 -4.13 16.44
N SER A 213 9.49 -4.23 17.77
CA SER A 213 10.70 -4.43 18.58
C SER A 213 10.44 -5.40 19.75
N ILE A 214 11.49 -6.08 20.20
CA ILE A 214 11.44 -6.90 21.42
C ILE A 214 11.49 -5.98 22.66
N ILE A 215 10.62 -6.21 23.64
CA ILE A 215 10.64 -5.51 24.93
C ILE A 215 11.68 -6.18 25.81
N ASN A 216 12.80 -5.49 26.04
CA ASN A 216 13.88 -5.92 26.93
C ASN A 216 13.76 -5.22 28.30
N ASP A 217 12.64 -5.45 28.97
CA ASP A 217 12.44 -5.09 30.38
C ASP A 217 12.35 -6.38 31.18
N SER A 218 13.24 -6.57 32.15
CA SER A 218 13.31 -7.76 33.01
C SER A 218 12.02 -8.02 33.81
N THR A 219 11.08 -7.08 33.79
CA THR A 219 9.78 -7.14 34.47
C THR A 219 8.61 -7.62 33.60
N GLN A 220 8.80 -7.81 32.28
CA GLN A 220 7.73 -8.22 31.34
C GLN A 220 8.15 -9.41 30.45
N VAL A 221 8.50 -10.52 31.09
CA VAL A 221 8.60 -11.85 30.43
C VAL A 221 7.19 -12.37 30.18
N VAL A 222 6.78 -12.53 28.93
CA VAL A 222 5.40 -12.97 28.58
C VAL A 222 5.22 -14.48 28.76
N ASN A 223 6.27 -15.27 28.50
CA ASN A 223 6.31 -16.72 28.67
C ASN A 223 7.73 -17.18 29.08
N SER A 224 7.79 -18.19 29.96
CA SER A 224 9.00 -18.85 30.47
C SER A 224 9.81 -19.52 29.37
N GLU A 225 10.98 -18.96 29.06
CA GLU A 225 12.02 -19.51 28.16
C GLU A 225 11.50 -19.96 26.77
N ILE A 226 12.40 -20.35 25.87
CA ILE A 226 11.98 -21.02 24.63
C ILE A 226 11.64 -22.47 24.99
N PRO A 227 10.50 -23.02 24.52
CA PRO A 227 10.10 -24.40 24.83
C PRO A 227 11.24 -25.41 24.61
N PRO A 228 11.61 -26.23 25.61
CA PRO A 228 12.72 -27.18 25.52
C PRO A 228 12.57 -28.18 24.36
N GLU A 229 11.34 -28.46 23.92
CA GLU A 229 11.05 -29.29 22.77
C GLU A 229 11.68 -28.75 21.46
N LEU A 230 12.04 -27.46 21.43
CA LEU A 230 12.72 -26.83 20.29
C LEU A 230 14.24 -26.81 20.44
N ASP A 231 14.81 -27.35 21.52
CA ASP A 231 16.26 -27.28 21.76
C ASP A 231 17.08 -28.04 20.73
N TYR A 232 16.61 -29.20 20.26
CA TYR A 232 17.32 -29.95 19.21
C TYR A 232 17.49 -29.12 17.93
N ILE A 233 16.49 -28.31 17.57
CA ILE A 233 16.56 -27.39 16.43
C ILE A 233 17.54 -26.26 16.72
N ARG A 234 17.49 -25.69 17.93
CA ARG A 234 18.36 -24.59 18.35
C ARG A 234 19.83 -25.01 18.41
N GLU A 235 20.13 -26.26 18.76
CA GLU A 235 21.49 -26.81 18.69
C GLU A 235 21.95 -26.93 17.24
N ARG A 236 21.11 -27.43 16.31
CA ARG A 236 21.43 -27.47 14.87
C ARG A 236 21.75 -26.09 14.29
N PHE A 237 21.16 -25.01 14.82
CA PHE A 237 21.47 -23.66 14.36
C PHE A 237 22.93 -23.26 14.56
N LEU A 238 23.63 -23.84 15.55
CA LEU A 238 25.03 -23.53 15.84
C LEU A 238 26.00 -23.90 14.70
N GLU A 239 25.56 -24.71 13.75
CA GLU A 239 26.30 -24.95 12.49
C GLU A 239 26.36 -23.70 11.59
N PHE A 240 25.42 -22.77 11.76
CA PHE A 240 25.25 -21.60 10.91
C PHE A 240 25.46 -20.27 11.63
N ILE A 241 25.32 -20.24 12.95
CA ILE A 241 25.39 -19.01 13.76
C ILE A 241 26.29 -19.23 14.97
N PRO A 242 26.93 -18.16 15.50
CA PRO A 242 27.91 -18.30 16.58
C PRO A 242 27.28 -18.55 17.96
N GLU A 243 26.00 -18.23 18.16
CA GLU A 243 25.35 -18.26 19.47
C GLU A 243 23.90 -18.74 19.38
N LYS A 244 23.46 -19.49 20.39
CA LYS A 244 22.11 -20.04 20.47
C LYS A 244 21.07 -18.92 20.64
N PRO A 245 20.00 -18.84 19.81
CA PRO A 245 18.97 -17.81 19.91
C PRO A 245 18.20 -17.92 21.22
N ASP A 246 17.76 -16.80 21.80
CA ASP A 246 17.04 -16.72 23.08
C ASP A 246 15.67 -16.06 22.99
N GLN A 247 15.26 -15.62 21.79
CA GLN A 247 13.91 -15.15 21.52
C GLN A 247 13.30 -15.89 20.32
N LEU A 248 12.02 -16.22 20.43
CA LEU A 248 11.25 -16.88 19.38
C LEU A 248 9.91 -16.19 19.16
N THR A 249 9.54 -16.03 17.89
CA THR A 249 8.20 -15.63 17.46
C THR A 249 7.63 -16.67 16.51
N ILE A 250 6.50 -17.27 16.86
CA ILE A 250 5.77 -18.19 15.99
C ILE A 250 4.61 -17.42 15.37
N ASN A 251 4.56 -17.37 14.03
CA ASN A 251 3.47 -16.73 13.29
C ASN A 251 2.64 -17.81 12.59
N ARG A 252 1.31 -17.65 12.62
CA ARG A 252 0.35 -18.47 11.86
C ARG A 252 -0.26 -17.63 10.74
N TYR A 253 -0.21 -18.15 9.52
CA TYR A 253 -0.80 -17.54 8.34
C TYR A 253 -1.82 -18.49 7.72
N VAL A 254 -3.05 -18.03 7.55
CA VAL A 254 -4.11 -18.75 6.83
C VAL A 254 -4.08 -18.30 5.36
N GLY A 255 -3.45 -19.11 4.50
CA GLY A 255 -3.24 -18.79 3.07
C GLY A 255 -4.53 -18.46 2.32
N GLU A 256 -5.62 -19.19 2.58
CA GLU A 256 -6.93 -18.98 1.96
C GLU A 256 -7.56 -17.61 2.29
N LYS A 257 -7.17 -16.99 3.41
CA LYS A 257 -7.62 -15.63 3.80
C LYS A 257 -6.72 -14.52 3.23
N GLY A 258 -5.58 -14.89 2.63
CA GLY A 258 -4.55 -13.97 2.19
C GLY A 258 -3.84 -13.28 3.37
N ASP A 259 -3.67 -13.98 4.49
CA ASP A 259 -2.90 -13.49 5.63
C ASP A 259 -1.50 -13.04 5.20
N HIS A 260 -1.01 -11.96 5.81
CA HIS A 260 0.17 -11.26 5.30
C HIS A 260 0.95 -10.54 6.40
N ILE A 261 2.18 -10.15 6.08
CA ILE A 261 3.02 -9.32 6.95
C ILE A 261 3.53 -8.12 6.14
N PRO A 262 3.13 -6.87 6.51
CA PRO A 262 3.59 -5.68 5.83
C PRO A 262 5.12 -5.57 5.81
N PHE A 263 5.66 -4.86 4.82
CA PHE A 263 7.10 -4.65 4.72
C PHE A 263 7.66 -3.92 5.95
N HIS A 264 8.62 -4.56 6.61
CA HIS A 264 9.31 -4.04 7.79
C HIS A 264 10.77 -4.50 7.80
N CYS A 265 11.55 -3.93 8.72
CA CYS A 265 12.89 -4.39 9.06
C CYS A 265 12.94 -4.67 10.57
N ASP A 266 13.56 -5.78 10.95
CA ASP A 266 13.67 -6.19 12.35
C ASP A 266 14.60 -5.24 13.11
N THR A 267 14.16 -4.78 14.28
CA THR A 267 14.84 -3.75 15.08
C THR A 267 16.34 -4.06 15.27
N HIS A 268 17.19 -3.09 14.96
CA HIS A 268 18.64 -3.26 14.90
C HIS A 268 19.30 -3.37 16.28
N SER A 269 18.85 -2.57 17.24
CA SER A 269 19.42 -2.49 18.59
C SER A 269 19.09 -3.71 19.45
N MET A 270 18.01 -4.43 19.15
CA MET A 270 17.48 -5.48 20.02
C MET A 270 17.95 -6.89 19.67
N CYS A 271 18.34 -7.13 18.43
CA CYS A 271 18.75 -8.46 17.96
C CYS A 271 20.13 -8.41 17.32
N THR A 272 20.86 -9.52 17.40
CA THR A 272 22.15 -9.67 16.74
C THR A 272 22.02 -9.62 15.21
N GLU A 273 23.12 -9.87 14.52
CA GLU A 273 23.13 -9.90 13.07
C GLU A 273 22.33 -11.08 12.50
N TRP A 274 22.21 -12.17 13.25
CA TRP A 274 21.65 -13.43 12.78
C TRP A 274 20.18 -13.55 13.13
N ILE A 275 19.33 -13.64 12.12
CA ILE A 275 17.90 -13.93 12.27
C ILE A 275 17.58 -15.17 11.44
N LEU A 276 16.98 -16.17 12.09
CA LEU A 276 16.62 -17.42 11.45
C LEU A 276 15.10 -17.54 11.41
N SER A 277 14.54 -17.98 10.28
CA SER A 277 13.11 -18.21 10.12
C SER A 277 12.87 -19.59 9.51
N LEU A 278 12.36 -20.50 10.33
CA LEU A 278 11.99 -21.85 9.92
C LEU A 278 10.56 -21.85 9.41
N SER A 279 10.33 -22.38 8.21
CA SER A 279 9.02 -22.43 7.54
C SER A 279 8.47 -23.84 7.53
N ILE A 280 7.20 -24.03 7.93
CA ILE A 280 6.51 -25.34 7.88
C ILE A 280 5.08 -25.21 7.36
N GLY A 281 4.53 -26.31 6.85
CA GLY A 281 3.15 -26.46 6.37
C GLY A 281 2.99 -26.13 4.89
N SER A 282 3.15 -24.86 4.51
CA SER A 282 3.04 -24.40 3.14
C SER A 282 4.19 -23.47 2.78
N SER A 283 4.61 -23.51 1.51
CA SER A 283 5.52 -22.54 0.95
C SER A 283 4.87 -21.16 0.80
N VAL A 284 5.70 -20.11 0.70
CA VAL A 284 5.25 -18.74 0.46
C VAL A 284 6.33 -17.93 -0.25
N VAL A 285 5.93 -16.89 -1.01
CA VAL A 285 6.88 -15.89 -1.51
C VAL A 285 7.07 -14.76 -0.50
N MET A 286 8.33 -14.57 -0.06
CA MET A 286 8.75 -13.38 0.68
C MET A 286 9.24 -12.31 -0.30
N SER A 287 8.69 -11.10 -0.16
CA SER A 287 9.07 -9.94 -0.95
C SER A 287 10.07 -9.07 -0.19
N TRP A 288 11.01 -8.49 -0.92
CA TRP A 288 12.06 -7.62 -0.41
C TRP A 288 12.07 -6.28 -1.11
N ARG A 289 12.30 -5.20 -0.36
CA ARG A 289 12.52 -3.85 -0.91
C ARG A 289 13.68 -3.16 -0.23
N ARG A 290 14.56 -2.55 -1.02
CA ARG A 290 15.58 -1.60 -0.55
C ARG A 290 15.22 -0.21 -1.02
N ARG A 291 15.31 0.78 -0.13
CA ARG A 291 15.11 2.19 -0.46
C ARG A 291 16.46 2.88 -0.64
N ASN A 292 16.53 3.87 -1.53
CA ASN A 292 17.67 4.75 -1.65
C ASN A 292 17.60 5.89 -0.61
N ASN A 293 18.58 6.79 -0.64
CA ASN A 293 18.64 7.94 0.27
C ASN A 293 17.45 8.93 0.14
N ASP A 294 16.73 8.91 -0.98
CA ASP A 294 15.55 9.74 -1.24
C ASP A 294 14.23 9.02 -0.92
N ASP A 295 14.29 7.91 -0.16
CA ASP A 295 13.16 7.05 0.22
C ASP A 295 12.40 6.39 -0.96
N ASN A 296 12.90 6.52 -2.19
CA ASN A 296 12.40 5.81 -3.36
C ASN A 296 12.85 4.34 -3.34
N ILE A 297 12.03 3.44 -3.86
CA ILE A 297 12.40 2.02 -3.96
C ILE A 297 13.52 1.89 -5.00
N GLU A 298 14.70 1.51 -4.54
CA GLU A 298 15.90 1.35 -5.35
C GLU A 298 15.97 -0.05 -5.96
N LYS A 299 15.68 -1.07 -5.15
CA LYS A 299 15.74 -2.48 -5.55
C LYS A 299 14.59 -3.29 -4.96
N ARG A 300 14.16 -4.31 -5.72
CA ARG A 300 13.13 -5.27 -5.32
C ARG A 300 13.64 -6.68 -5.58
N ALA A 301 13.20 -7.62 -4.76
CA ALA A 301 13.44 -9.04 -4.97
C ALA A 301 12.31 -9.87 -4.38
N SER A 302 12.19 -11.11 -4.83
CA SER A 302 11.27 -12.12 -4.33
C SER A 302 12.04 -13.41 -4.06
N THR A 303 11.73 -14.07 -2.95
CA THR A 303 12.34 -15.35 -2.58
C THR A 303 11.23 -16.34 -2.25
N ILE A 304 11.30 -17.53 -2.83
CA ILE A 304 10.43 -18.63 -2.44
C ILE A 304 10.97 -19.18 -1.12
N LEU A 305 10.10 -19.32 -0.12
CA LEU A 305 10.38 -20.01 1.13
C LEU A 305 9.61 -21.34 1.13
N PRO A 306 10.25 -22.46 0.76
CA PRO A 306 9.59 -23.77 0.77
C PRO A 306 9.15 -24.18 2.18
N ALA A 307 8.23 -25.14 2.26
CA ALA A 307 8.03 -25.88 3.51
C ALA A 307 9.33 -26.59 3.91
N ARG A 308 9.52 -26.85 5.22
CA ARG A 308 10.74 -27.47 5.80
C ARG A 308 12.04 -26.71 5.55
N SER A 309 11.97 -25.45 5.14
CA SER A 309 13.17 -24.64 4.87
C SER A 309 13.54 -23.72 6.03
N LEU A 310 14.84 -23.48 6.17
CA LEU A 310 15.41 -22.50 7.08
C LEU A 310 15.93 -21.30 6.28
N MET A 311 15.31 -20.14 6.48
CA MET A 311 15.82 -18.87 6.01
C MET A 311 16.77 -18.27 7.05
N ILE A 312 17.95 -17.82 6.62
CA ILE A 312 18.93 -17.12 7.45
C ILE A 312 19.16 -15.73 6.85
N MET A 313 18.96 -14.69 7.67
CA MET A 313 19.26 -13.31 7.34
C MET A 313 20.48 -12.83 8.12
N GLN A 314 21.47 -12.29 7.42
CA GLN A 314 22.63 -11.56 7.95
C GLN A 314 22.95 -10.35 7.05
N LYS A 315 23.93 -9.53 7.44
CA LYS A 315 24.39 -8.37 6.66
C LYS A 315 23.24 -7.50 6.12
N ASN A 316 23.24 -7.24 4.82
CA ASN A 316 22.28 -6.34 4.19
C ASN A 316 20.85 -6.88 4.26
N ALA A 317 20.65 -8.19 4.10
CA ALA A 317 19.34 -8.84 4.21
C ALA A 317 18.65 -8.53 5.54
N ARG A 318 19.44 -8.44 6.62
CA ARG A 318 18.95 -8.15 7.98
C ARG A 318 18.91 -6.65 8.33
N TYR A 319 19.80 -5.83 7.77
CA TYR A 319 19.99 -4.44 8.22
C TYR A 319 19.50 -3.36 7.24
N SER A 320 19.30 -3.68 5.96
CA SER A 320 19.06 -2.64 4.93
C SER A 320 17.87 -2.93 4.02
N TRP A 321 17.39 -4.17 4.02
CA TRP A 321 16.23 -4.58 3.25
C TRP A 321 15.00 -4.68 4.15
N ASN A 322 13.89 -4.14 3.69
CA ASN A 322 12.60 -4.43 4.28
C ASN A 322 12.04 -5.71 3.65
N HIS A 323 11.52 -6.61 4.47
CA HIS A 323 10.92 -7.86 4.02
C HIS A 323 9.44 -7.91 4.40
N GLY A 324 8.65 -8.64 3.63
CA GLY A 324 7.21 -8.80 3.87
C GLY A 324 6.63 -9.97 3.07
N ILE A 325 5.42 -10.37 3.45
CA ILE A 325 4.59 -11.30 2.67
C ILE A 325 3.40 -10.49 2.18
N THR A 326 3.11 -10.56 0.89
CA THR A 326 2.03 -9.80 0.26
C THR A 326 0.65 -10.37 0.58
N LYS A 327 -0.38 -9.52 0.57
CA LYS A 327 -1.78 -9.95 0.73
C LYS A 327 -2.29 -10.59 -0.55
N THR A 328 -2.19 -11.92 -0.64
CA THR A 328 -2.69 -12.74 -1.76
C THR A 328 -2.93 -14.17 -1.27
N THR A 329 -3.81 -14.90 -1.97
CA THR A 329 -4.08 -16.33 -1.76
C THR A 329 -3.27 -17.23 -2.70
N ILE A 330 -2.65 -16.65 -3.73
CA ILE A 330 -1.88 -17.34 -4.77
C ILE A 330 -0.59 -16.55 -5.01
N ASP A 331 0.52 -17.27 -5.10
CA ASP A 331 1.82 -16.74 -5.52
C ASP A 331 2.09 -17.01 -6.99
N LEU A 332 2.73 -16.06 -7.66
CA LEU A 332 3.20 -16.20 -9.03
C LEU A 332 4.73 -16.40 -8.97
N VAL A 333 5.19 -17.60 -9.33
CA VAL A 333 6.59 -18.02 -9.16
C VAL A 333 7.20 -18.46 -10.49
N PRO A 334 8.52 -18.31 -10.69
CA PRO A 334 9.21 -18.92 -11.82
C PRO A 334 9.03 -20.43 -11.83
N PHE A 335 8.68 -20.97 -13.00
CA PHE A 335 8.61 -22.39 -13.24
C PHE A 335 9.91 -22.84 -13.91
N TYR A 336 10.71 -23.63 -13.19
CA TYR A 336 11.93 -24.25 -13.70
C TYR A 336 11.64 -25.72 -13.96
N ASN A 337 11.64 -26.13 -15.22
CA ASN A 337 11.50 -27.53 -15.63
C ASN A 337 12.85 -28.05 -16.13
N GLU A 338 13.13 -29.35 -15.94
CA GLU A 338 14.32 -30.00 -16.51
C GLU A 338 14.24 -30.08 -18.05
N PHE A 339 13.03 -30.04 -18.59
CA PHE A 339 12.79 -29.96 -20.03
C PHE A 339 13.03 -28.53 -20.54
N SER A 340 14.02 -28.39 -21.42
CA SER A 340 14.40 -27.13 -22.08
C SER A 340 13.24 -26.57 -22.91
N THR A 341 12.41 -25.71 -22.31
CA THR A 341 11.57 -24.80 -23.09
C THR A 341 12.41 -23.62 -23.56
N LYS A 342 12.12 -23.09 -24.75
CA LYS A 342 12.84 -21.91 -25.29
C LYS A 342 12.53 -20.61 -24.54
N ARG A 343 11.59 -20.64 -23.58
CA ARG A 343 10.97 -19.46 -22.97
C ARG A 343 10.84 -19.61 -21.45
N LYS A 344 10.84 -18.47 -20.76
CA LYS A 344 10.60 -18.38 -19.32
C LYS A 344 9.10 -18.53 -19.03
N HIS A 345 8.75 -19.30 -18.01
CA HIS A 345 7.36 -19.56 -17.63
C HIS A 345 7.11 -19.30 -16.15
N LEU A 346 5.91 -18.84 -15.82
CA LEU A 346 5.48 -18.69 -14.43
C LEU A 346 4.54 -19.84 -14.07
N SER A 347 4.42 -20.11 -12.78
CA SER A 347 3.45 -21.03 -12.19
C SER A 347 2.66 -20.30 -11.12
N LEU A 348 1.37 -20.62 -11.04
CA LEU A 348 0.53 -20.21 -9.93
C LEU A 348 0.67 -21.23 -8.80
N GLN A 349 1.02 -20.75 -7.61
CA GLN A 349 1.19 -21.57 -6.43
C GLN A 349 0.17 -21.13 -5.36
N PRO A 350 -0.87 -21.93 -5.09
CA PRO A 350 -1.83 -21.59 -4.04
C PRO A 350 -1.15 -21.62 -2.67
N ARG A 351 -1.58 -20.71 -1.80
CA ARG A 351 -1.12 -20.66 -0.40
C ARG A 351 -2.07 -21.42 0.50
N TYR A 352 -1.52 -22.29 1.33
CA TYR A 352 -2.25 -22.98 2.39
C TYR A 352 -1.84 -22.46 3.77
N GLU A 353 -2.32 -23.12 4.82
CA GLU A 353 -1.92 -22.80 6.18
C GLU A 353 -0.41 -22.99 6.36
N ARG A 354 0.25 -21.93 6.85
CA ARG A 354 1.71 -21.88 7.03
C ARG A 354 2.03 -21.38 8.43
N TYR A 355 3.07 -21.96 9.02
CA TYR A 355 3.67 -21.43 10.24
C TYR A 355 5.12 -21.02 9.98
N SER A 356 5.56 -19.97 10.67
CA SER A 356 6.98 -19.60 10.70
C SER A 356 7.48 -19.35 12.10
N PHE A 357 8.62 -19.96 12.42
CA PHE A 357 9.33 -19.79 13.68
C PHE A 357 10.52 -18.88 13.45
N THR A 358 10.44 -17.66 13.92
CA THR A 358 11.53 -16.69 13.79
C THR A 358 12.33 -16.64 15.09
N PHE A 359 13.56 -17.13 15.02
CA PHE A 359 14.51 -17.18 16.13
C PHE A 359 15.50 -16.02 16.05
N ARG A 360 15.77 -15.41 17.19
CA ARG A 360 16.67 -14.26 17.32
C ARG A 360 17.53 -14.40 18.57
N LYS A 361 18.76 -13.94 18.48
CA LYS A 361 19.60 -13.69 19.65
C LYS A 361 19.42 -12.22 20.05
N THR A 362 18.97 -11.97 21.26
CA THR A 362 18.78 -10.62 21.77
C THR A 362 20.11 -9.96 22.13
N ARG A 363 20.15 -8.63 22.07
CA ARG A 363 21.30 -7.82 22.49
C ARG A 363 21.02 -7.17 23.85
N PRO A 364 22.07 -6.86 24.63
CA PRO A 364 21.94 -6.02 25.82
C PRO A 364 21.31 -4.66 25.47
N LYS A 365 20.50 -4.13 26.39
CA LYS A 365 19.72 -2.88 26.21
C LYS A 365 20.56 -1.66 25.78
N VAL A 366 21.86 -1.65 26.11
CA VAL A 366 22.79 -0.53 25.85
C VAL A 366 23.44 -0.63 24.45
N TYR A 367 23.17 -1.69 23.68
CA TYR A 367 23.83 -1.88 22.40
C TYR A 367 23.40 -0.83 21.35
N GLN A 368 24.39 -0.11 20.83
CA GLN A 368 24.22 0.83 19.73
C GLN A 368 24.67 0.17 18.42
N CYS A 369 23.75 0.05 17.46
CA CYS A 369 24.06 -0.53 16.15
C CYS A 369 24.86 0.44 15.28
N GLN A 370 25.98 -0.01 14.74
CA GLN A 370 26.88 0.79 13.90
C GLN A 370 26.63 0.63 12.39
N CYS A 371 25.54 -0.02 11.96
CA CYS A 371 25.27 -0.16 10.53
C CYS A 371 24.93 1.21 9.91
N GLY A 372 25.26 1.45 8.64
CA GLY A 372 25.09 2.76 8.00
C GLY A 372 23.65 3.32 8.09
N GLU A 373 22.63 2.46 8.14
CA GLU A 373 21.24 2.88 8.35
C GLU A 373 20.97 3.26 9.80
N CYS A 374 21.46 2.49 10.77
CA CYS A 374 21.37 2.86 12.18
C CYS A 374 22.26 4.02 12.58
N VAL A 375 23.41 4.21 11.94
CA VAL A 375 24.28 5.38 12.15
C VAL A 375 23.66 6.60 11.48
N LYS A 376 22.99 6.48 10.32
CA LYS A 376 22.15 7.56 9.80
C LYS A 376 20.97 7.84 10.72
N GLN A 377 20.34 6.80 11.27
CA GLN A 377 19.27 6.94 12.26
C GLN A 377 19.81 7.45 13.60
N GLN A 378 21.03 7.15 14.01
CA GLN A 378 21.69 7.58 15.25
C GLN A 378 22.30 8.97 15.09
N MET A 379 22.80 9.37 13.93
CA MET A 379 23.10 10.76 13.62
C MET A 379 21.80 11.57 13.45
N LYS A 380 20.69 10.92 13.07
CA LYS A 380 19.33 11.48 13.23
C LYS A 380 18.83 11.41 14.69
N ASN A 381 19.30 10.48 15.55
CA ASN A 381 18.79 10.22 16.92
C ASN A 381 19.66 10.77 18.06
N GLU A 382 20.94 11.06 17.87
CA GLU A 382 21.74 11.96 18.71
C GLU A 382 21.26 13.41 18.48
N ASN A 383 20.66 13.66 17.31
CA ASN A 383 19.78 14.80 17.06
C ASN A 383 18.29 14.54 17.40
N ALA A 384 17.92 13.36 17.89
CA ALA A 384 16.55 12.99 18.29
C ALA A 384 16.54 12.15 19.58
N SER A 385 16.97 12.77 20.67
CA SER A 385 16.37 12.50 21.98
C SER A 385 14.88 12.88 21.89
N PHE A 386 13.98 12.04 22.39
CA PHE A 386 12.54 12.31 22.37
C PHE A 386 12.24 13.53 23.25
N SER A 387 12.15 14.67 22.56
CA SER A 387 11.57 15.93 23.00
C SER A 387 10.80 16.48 21.79
N ILE A 388 10.29 17.70 21.87
CA ILE A 388 9.77 18.46 20.72
C ILE A 388 10.83 18.60 19.57
N SER A 389 12.03 18.02 19.72
CA SER A 389 13.15 17.95 18.78
C SER A 389 12.92 17.24 17.44
N ASN A 390 11.96 16.30 17.31
CA ASN A 390 11.64 15.66 16.01
C ASN A 390 10.21 15.92 15.49
N PRO A 391 9.91 17.18 15.09
CA PRO A 391 8.64 17.61 14.51
C PRO A 391 8.12 16.71 13.38
N ARG A 392 9.01 16.23 12.50
CA ARG A 392 8.62 15.48 11.30
C ARG A 392 7.99 14.14 11.62
N LYS A 393 8.49 13.45 12.65
CA LYS A 393 7.94 12.16 13.07
C LYS A 393 6.56 12.35 13.70
N LEU A 394 6.40 13.34 14.59
CA LEU A 394 5.12 13.64 15.21
C LEU A 394 4.05 14.01 14.17
N GLU A 395 4.41 14.81 13.16
CA GLU A 395 3.52 15.10 12.03
C GLU A 395 3.20 13.87 11.19
N THR A 396 4.16 12.98 10.98
CA THR A 396 3.92 11.74 10.24
C THR A 396 2.92 10.84 10.96
N ASP A 397 3.13 10.62 12.24
CA ASP A 397 2.35 9.66 13.03
C ASP A 397 0.96 10.21 13.39
N TYR A 398 0.88 11.49 13.77
CA TYR A 398 -0.35 12.10 14.30
C TYR A 398 -1.00 13.13 13.38
N VAL A 399 -0.48 13.37 12.18
CA VAL A 399 -1.15 14.20 11.16
C VAL A 399 -1.31 13.40 9.88
N HIS A 400 -0.21 13.08 9.20
CA HIS A 400 -0.25 12.50 7.86
C HIS A 400 -0.97 11.14 7.84
N GLN A 401 -0.50 10.18 8.65
CA GLN A 401 -1.11 8.86 8.72
C GLN A 401 -2.54 8.93 9.23
N THR A 402 -2.82 9.75 10.25
CA THR A 402 -4.16 9.88 10.80
C THR A 402 -5.16 10.40 9.76
N TYR A 403 -4.84 11.47 9.03
CA TYR A 403 -5.75 12.03 8.01
C TYR A 403 -5.99 11.07 6.84
N ASP A 404 -4.95 10.34 6.40
CA ASP A 404 -5.12 9.29 5.40
C ASP A 404 -6.06 8.18 5.89
N GLN A 405 -5.97 7.77 7.16
CA GLN A 405 -6.81 6.72 7.74
C GLN A 405 -8.26 7.16 7.96
N ILE A 406 -8.50 8.44 8.27
CA ILE A 406 -9.85 8.95 8.58
C ILE A 406 -10.54 9.60 7.39
N ALA A 407 -9.91 9.69 6.21
CA ALA A 407 -10.35 10.47 5.05
C ALA A 407 -11.84 10.28 4.68
N ASP A 408 -12.31 9.03 4.57
CA ASP A 408 -13.71 8.76 4.20
C ASP A 408 -14.69 9.30 5.27
N HIS A 409 -14.42 9.05 6.56
CA HIS A 409 -15.26 9.52 7.67
C HIS A 409 -15.12 11.04 7.88
N PHE A 410 -13.95 11.60 7.61
CA PHE A 410 -13.73 13.05 7.59
C PHE A 410 -14.61 13.71 6.53
N SER A 411 -14.71 13.11 5.34
CA SER A 411 -15.46 13.66 4.22
C SER A 411 -16.97 13.68 4.47
N THR A 412 -17.53 12.63 5.07
CA THR A 412 -18.97 12.56 5.38
C THR A 412 -19.40 13.57 6.45
N THR A 413 -18.52 13.87 7.41
CA THR A 413 -18.84 14.74 8.55
C THR A 413 -18.63 16.24 8.28
N ARG A 414 -18.00 16.62 7.16
CA ARG A 414 -17.52 18.00 6.91
C ARG A 414 -17.86 18.54 5.51
N TYR A 415 -19.15 18.60 5.20
CA TYR A 415 -19.66 19.14 3.93
C TYR A 415 -19.99 20.65 3.99
N LYS A 416 -20.26 21.23 5.16
CA LYS A 416 -20.70 22.63 5.28
C LYS A 416 -19.52 23.62 5.22
N CYS A 417 -19.60 24.57 4.29
CA CYS A 417 -18.63 25.66 4.16
C CYS A 417 -18.74 26.67 5.33
N TRP A 418 -17.60 27.22 5.73
CA TRP A 418 -17.54 28.28 6.74
C TRP A 418 -17.97 29.62 6.11
N PRO A 419 -18.94 30.35 6.69
CA PRO A 419 -19.51 31.55 6.07
C PRO A 419 -18.48 32.62 5.69
N GLU A 420 -17.53 32.91 6.56
CA GLU A 420 -16.50 33.93 6.32
C GLU A 420 -15.52 33.52 5.21
N VAL A 421 -15.15 32.23 5.13
CA VAL A 421 -14.34 31.71 4.01
C VAL A 421 -15.13 31.80 2.70
N ALA A 422 -16.42 31.47 2.75
CA ALA A 422 -17.28 31.58 1.58
C ALA A 422 -17.47 33.03 1.12
N PHE A 423 -17.57 33.98 2.06
CA PHE A 423 -17.62 35.40 1.79
C PHE A 423 -16.34 35.90 1.12
N PHE A 424 -15.17 35.49 1.62
CA PHE A 424 -13.88 35.80 1.01
C PHE A 424 -13.78 35.29 -0.43
N LEU A 425 -14.13 34.02 -0.69
CA LEU A 425 -14.07 33.46 -2.04
C LEU A 425 -15.06 34.14 -3.00
N LYS A 426 -16.23 34.55 -2.50
CA LYS A 426 -17.24 35.28 -3.30
C LYS A 426 -16.88 36.73 -3.58
N SER A 427 -16.00 37.34 -2.80
CA SER A 427 -15.56 38.72 -3.03
C SER A 427 -14.45 38.85 -4.07
N LEU A 428 -13.85 37.73 -4.50
CA LEU A 428 -12.83 37.70 -5.54
C LEU A 428 -13.42 38.03 -6.92
N PRO A 429 -12.65 38.73 -7.79
CA PRO A 429 -13.12 39.08 -9.12
C PRO A 429 -13.30 37.83 -10.00
N PRO A 430 -14.21 37.86 -11.00
CA PRO A 430 -14.33 36.79 -11.98
C PRO A 430 -13.01 36.50 -12.69
N GLY A 431 -12.69 35.22 -12.88
CA GLY A 431 -11.45 34.74 -13.48
C GLY A 431 -10.27 34.68 -12.52
N ALA A 432 -10.41 35.09 -11.25
CA ALA A 432 -9.33 34.98 -10.26
C ALA A 432 -8.85 33.54 -10.14
N PHE A 433 -7.53 33.36 -10.11
CA PHE A 433 -6.89 32.06 -9.96
C PHE A 433 -6.55 31.81 -8.50
N VAL A 434 -7.12 30.74 -7.93
CA VAL A 434 -7.14 30.49 -6.49
C VAL A 434 -6.56 29.13 -6.14
N LEU A 435 -5.74 29.09 -5.10
CA LEU A 435 -5.20 27.85 -4.53
C LEU A 435 -5.82 27.58 -3.15
N ASP A 436 -6.32 26.36 -2.95
CA ASP A 436 -6.72 25.83 -1.63
C ASP A 436 -5.62 24.92 -1.08
N VAL A 437 -4.82 25.44 -0.15
CA VAL A 437 -3.73 24.72 0.51
C VAL A 437 -4.30 23.94 1.69
N GLY A 438 -4.14 22.62 1.65
CA GLY A 438 -4.83 21.67 2.55
C GLY A 438 -6.32 21.58 2.23
N CYS A 439 -6.65 21.35 0.95
CA CYS A 439 -8.02 21.39 0.44
C CYS A 439 -8.94 20.33 1.04
N GLY A 440 -8.38 19.31 1.70
CA GLY A 440 -9.12 18.20 2.28
C GLY A 440 -10.00 17.51 1.24
N ASN A 441 -11.31 17.47 1.47
CA ASN A 441 -12.28 16.87 0.55
C ASN A 441 -12.80 17.86 -0.53
N GLY A 442 -12.14 19.01 -0.71
CA GLY A 442 -12.48 19.98 -1.75
C GLY A 442 -13.77 20.75 -1.50
N ARG A 443 -14.22 20.87 -0.25
CA ARG A 443 -15.53 21.48 0.10
C ARG A 443 -15.72 22.91 -0.41
N PHE A 444 -14.64 23.66 -0.67
CA PHE A 444 -14.71 25.07 -1.07
C PHE A 444 -14.78 25.29 -2.58
N PHE A 445 -14.56 24.25 -3.41
CA PHE A 445 -14.47 24.38 -4.87
C PHE A 445 -15.75 24.91 -5.52
N SER A 446 -16.91 24.59 -4.96
CA SER A 446 -18.21 24.99 -5.52
C SER A 446 -18.73 26.33 -4.99
N VAL A 447 -17.97 27.04 -4.14
CA VAL A 447 -18.45 28.25 -3.46
C VAL A 447 -18.66 29.43 -4.41
N ASN A 448 -17.75 29.62 -5.37
CA ASN A 448 -17.81 30.68 -6.35
C ASN A 448 -17.49 30.10 -7.74
N PRO A 449 -18.48 29.93 -8.63
CA PRO A 449 -18.27 29.34 -9.95
C PRO A 449 -17.57 30.30 -10.94
N SER A 450 -17.36 31.57 -10.56
CA SER A 450 -16.74 32.58 -11.43
C SER A 450 -15.22 32.63 -11.29
N ILE A 451 -14.62 31.85 -10.39
CA ILE A 451 -13.16 31.79 -10.18
C ILE A 451 -12.61 30.44 -10.64
N VAL A 452 -11.32 30.38 -10.91
CA VAL A 452 -10.62 29.13 -11.25
C VAL A 452 -9.88 28.67 -9.99
N MET A 453 -10.25 27.50 -9.45
CA MET A 453 -9.66 27.00 -8.22
C MET A 453 -8.96 25.66 -8.44
N ILE A 454 -7.75 25.55 -7.90
CA ILE A 454 -7.03 24.29 -7.74
C ILE A 454 -6.71 24.05 -6.27
N GLY A 455 -6.50 22.80 -5.89
CA GLY A 455 -6.29 22.43 -4.50
C GLY A 455 -5.12 21.49 -4.33
N THR A 456 -4.56 21.48 -3.12
CA THR A 456 -3.50 20.56 -2.76
C THR A 456 -3.72 20.06 -1.34
N ASP A 457 -3.39 18.80 -1.13
CA ASP A 457 -3.40 18.20 0.19
C ASP A 457 -2.25 17.19 0.29
N ARG A 458 -1.82 16.89 1.51
CA ARG A 458 -0.81 15.87 1.75
C ARG A 458 -1.41 14.47 1.77
N SER A 459 -2.71 14.37 2.08
CA SER A 459 -3.45 13.12 2.18
C SER A 459 -3.91 12.65 0.81
N ILE A 460 -3.33 11.54 0.34
CA ILE A 460 -3.71 10.95 -0.94
C ILE A 460 -5.16 10.46 -0.93
N ASN A 461 -5.67 10.02 0.23
CA ASN A 461 -7.04 9.54 0.34
C ASN A 461 -8.07 10.68 0.30
N LEU A 462 -7.73 11.87 0.81
CA LEU A 462 -8.58 13.06 0.64
C LEU A 462 -8.56 13.55 -0.82
N LEU A 463 -7.40 13.53 -1.47
CA LEU A 463 -7.28 13.87 -2.89
C LEU A 463 -8.02 12.89 -3.81
N ARG A 464 -8.04 11.60 -3.48
CA ARG A 464 -8.90 10.61 -4.18
C ARG A 464 -10.36 11.03 -4.17
N ILE A 465 -10.87 11.51 -3.04
CA ILE A 465 -12.26 12.00 -2.90
C ILE A 465 -12.49 13.26 -3.75
N CYS A 466 -11.50 14.16 -3.83
CA CYS A 466 -11.57 15.32 -4.73
C CYS A 466 -11.63 14.89 -6.20
N HIS A 467 -10.80 13.93 -6.58
CA HIS A 467 -10.77 13.37 -7.93
C HIS A 467 -12.11 12.71 -8.31
N GLU A 468 -12.70 11.91 -7.42
CA GLU A 468 -14.05 11.34 -7.59
C GLU A 468 -15.16 12.40 -7.77
N ARG A 469 -14.91 13.63 -7.29
CA ARG A 469 -15.79 14.80 -7.46
C ARG A 469 -15.45 15.66 -8.68
N ASN A 470 -14.54 15.21 -9.54
CA ASN A 470 -14.01 15.96 -10.68
C ASN A 470 -13.42 17.32 -10.29
N LEU A 471 -12.67 17.37 -9.18
CA LEU A 471 -12.00 18.58 -8.70
C LEU A 471 -10.50 18.55 -9.04
N GLU A 472 -10.00 19.66 -9.58
CA GLU A 472 -8.60 19.83 -9.95
C GLU A 472 -7.71 19.94 -8.69
N THR A 473 -7.00 18.86 -8.37
CA THR A 473 -6.15 18.79 -7.19
C THR A 473 -4.85 18.03 -7.43
N PHE A 474 -3.82 18.31 -6.63
CA PHE A 474 -2.52 17.63 -6.70
C PHE A 474 -1.95 17.32 -5.30
N LEU A 475 -1.02 16.36 -5.25
CA LEU A 475 -0.37 15.91 -4.01
C LEU A 475 0.85 16.78 -3.71
N ASP A 476 0.83 17.48 -2.59
CA ASP A 476 1.97 18.27 -2.11
C ASP A 476 1.90 18.53 -0.59
N ASN A 477 2.94 19.18 -0.05
CA ASN A 477 3.05 19.63 1.33
C ASN A 477 3.18 21.16 1.37
N CYS A 478 2.42 21.82 2.25
CA CYS A 478 2.49 23.28 2.44
C CYS A 478 3.88 23.82 2.83
N LEU A 479 4.81 22.95 3.25
CA LEU A 479 6.21 23.33 3.56
C LEU A 479 7.13 23.45 2.33
N CYS A 480 6.75 22.91 1.18
CA CYS A 480 7.58 22.91 -0.04
C CYS A 480 6.80 23.23 -1.31
N ILE A 481 5.54 23.66 -1.19
CA ILE A 481 4.66 23.94 -2.32
C ILE A 481 5.19 25.02 -3.28
N ASP A 482 5.99 25.95 -2.78
CA ASP A 482 6.71 26.97 -3.55
C ASP A 482 7.92 26.44 -4.34
N GLN A 483 8.24 25.15 -4.20
CA GLN A 483 9.22 24.44 -5.01
C GLN A 483 8.55 23.65 -6.14
N THR A 484 7.30 23.24 -5.95
CA THR A 484 6.50 22.50 -6.94
C THR A 484 5.72 23.44 -7.85
N VAL A 485 5.18 24.51 -7.28
CA VAL A 485 4.30 25.46 -7.96
C VAL A 485 5.06 26.75 -8.25
N ARG A 486 4.86 27.28 -9.45
CA ARG A 486 5.45 28.55 -9.89
C ARG A 486 5.03 29.69 -8.94
N GLU A 487 5.99 30.49 -8.51
CA GLU A 487 5.73 31.66 -7.67
C GLU A 487 4.97 32.76 -8.42
N GLN A 488 4.28 33.63 -7.67
CA GLN A 488 3.61 34.82 -8.22
C GLN A 488 2.49 34.55 -9.22
N VAL A 489 1.66 33.53 -8.99
CA VAL A 489 0.62 33.10 -9.93
C VAL A 489 -0.80 33.20 -9.42
N PHE A 490 -1.03 33.15 -8.11
CA PHE A 490 -2.39 33.13 -7.57
C PHE A 490 -2.85 34.50 -7.14
N ASP A 491 -4.05 34.89 -7.57
CA ASP A 491 -4.73 36.10 -7.12
C ASP A 491 -5.20 35.97 -5.68
N ALA A 492 -5.55 34.74 -5.27
CA ALA A 492 -5.83 34.43 -3.88
C ALA A 492 -5.40 33.02 -3.47
N ILE A 493 -5.10 32.85 -2.18
CA ILE A 493 -4.82 31.54 -1.59
C ILE A 493 -5.62 31.39 -0.30
N ILE A 494 -6.22 30.23 -0.08
CA ILE A 494 -6.82 29.89 1.21
C ILE A 494 -6.02 28.77 1.87
N SER A 495 -5.80 28.85 3.18
CA SER A 495 -5.15 27.83 4.00
C SER A 495 -5.98 27.65 5.27
N ILE A 496 -6.93 26.72 5.21
CA ILE A 496 -7.94 26.56 6.26
C ILE A 496 -7.63 25.34 7.11
N ALA A 497 -7.32 25.57 8.39
CA ALA A 497 -7.05 24.50 9.35
C ALA A 497 -5.85 23.60 8.98
N VAL A 498 -4.76 24.21 8.46
CA VAL A 498 -3.55 23.48 8.02
C VAL A 498 -2.35 23.75 8.92
N ILE A 499 -2.03 25.02 9.15
CA ILE A 499 -0.76 25.45 9.76
C ILE A 499 -0.61 24.98 11.20
N HIS A 500 -1.72 24.77 11.91
CA HIS A 500 -1.74 24.21 13.26
C HIS A 500 -1.30 22.74 13.34
N HIS A 501 -1.15 22.06 12.21
CA HIS A 501 -0.55 20.73 12.19
C HIS A 501 0.98 20.76 12.20
N MET A 502 1.60 21.94 12.02
CA MET A 502 3.05 22.07 12.06
C MET A 502 3.53 22.21 13.51
N VAL A 503 4.38 21.28 13.93
CA VAL A 503 4.69 21.06 15.35
C VAL A 503 5.49 22.20 15.95
N ASN A 504 6.48 22.71 15.24
CA ASN A 504 7.31 23.81 15.73
C ASN A 504 7.07 25.13 14.96
N GLU A 505 7.51 26.22 15.57
CA GLU A 505 7.36 27.56 15.02
C GLU A 505 8.05 27.72 13.67
N GLN A 506 9.27 27.18 13.51
CA GLN A 506 10.02 27.34 12.26
C GLN A 506 9.28 26.71 11.07
N ARG A 507 8.58 25.58 11.29
CA ARG A 507 7.76 24.93 10.25
C ARG A 507 6.49 25.72 9.97
N ARG A 508 5.86 26.32 10.99
CA ARG A 508 4.72 27.24 10.79
C ARG A 508 5.12 28.46 9.96
N VAL A 509 6.24 29.11 10.31
CA VAL A 509 6.81 30.25 9.56
C VAL A 509 7.13 29.83 8.13
N ARG A 510 7.77 28.67 7.93
CA ARG A 510 8.09 28.13 6.61
C ARG A 510 6.85 27.88 5.75
N ALA A 511 5.79 27.30 6.32
CA ALA A 511 4.53 27.07 5.61
C ALA A 511 3.87 28.39 5.18
N ILE A 512 3.82 29.39 6.08
CA ILE A 512 3.30 30.73 5.75
C ILE A 512 4.14 31.36 4.64
N HIS A 513 5.48 31.29 4.72
CA HIS A 513 6.37 31.82 3.69
C HIS A 513 6.12 31.17 2.33
N ALA A 514 6.06 29.84 2.26
CA ALA A 514 5.79 29.10 1.02
C ALA A 514 4.44 29.53 0.39
N ILE A 515 3.39 29.61 1.20
CA ILE A 515 2.06 30.07 0.77
C ILE A 515 2.13 31.49 0.19
N LEU A 516 2.74 32.44 0.91
CA LEU A 516 2.80 33.84 0.47
C LEU A 516 3.71 34.03 -0.75
N ASN A 517 4.70 33.16 -0.97
CA ASN A 517 5.56 33.23 -2.15
C ASN A 517 4.78 33.01 -3.46
N LEU A 518 3.75 32.16 -3.40
CA LEU A 518 2.93 31.80 -4.56
C LEU A 518 1.92 32.88 -4.98
N LEU A 519 1.61 33.84 -4.11
CA LEU A 519 0.71 34.95 -4.43
C LEU A 519 1.31 35.84 -5.52
N ALA A 520 0.48 36.21 -6.49
CA ALA A 520 0.74 37.34 -7.39
C ALA A 520 0.85 38.65 -6.59
N PHE A 521 1.41 39.69 -7.20
CA PHE A 521 1.37 41.02 -6.59
C PHE A 521 -0.08 41.49 -6.43
N ASP A 522 -0.35 42.14 -5.31
CA ASP A 522 -1.68 42.49 -4.84
C ASP A 522 -2.61 41.31 -4.50
N GLY A 523 -2.13 40.07 -4.63
CA GLY A 523 -2.87 38.87 -4.25
C GLY A 523 -3.11 38.76 -2.74
N LEU A 524 -4.16 38.01 -2.37
CA LEU A 524 -4.63 37.86 -0.99
C LEU A 524 -4.54 36.41 -0.48
N ALA A 525 -3.90 36.18 0.66
CA ALA A 525 -3.98 34.92 1.39
C ALA A 525 -4.96 35.02 2.56
N LEU A 526 -5.83 34.03 2.72
CA LEU A 526 -6.68 33.83 3.89
C LEU A 526 -6.20 32.61 4.68
N ILE A 527 -5.74 32.85 5.91
CA ILE A 527 -5.19 31.82 6.79
C ILE A 527 -6.10 31.64 8.01
N TYR A 528 -6.52 30.40 8.29
CA TYR A 528 -7.33 30.03 9.45
C TYR A 528 -6.61 28.99 10.31
N VAL A 529 -6.45 29.26 11.60
CA VAL A 529 -5.86 28.35 12.59
C VAL A 529 -6.75 28.22 13.82
N TRP A 530 -6.72 27.06 14.49
CA TRP A 530 -7.54 26.84 15.69
C TRP A 530 -7.06 27.74 16.83
N ALA A 531 -7.99 28.40 17.52
CA ALA A 531 -7.69 29.26 18.65
C ALA A 531 -7.58 28.43 19.94
N PHE A 532 -6.61 28.78 20.78
CA PHE A 532 -6.54 28.32 22.16
C PHE A 532 -7.75 28.85 22.94
N GLU A 533 -8.11 30.12 22.73
CA GLU A 533 -9.27 30.76 23.30
C GLU A 533 -10.56 30.30 22.59
N GLN A 534 -11.43 29.59 23.32
CA GLN A 534 -12.73 29.12 22.78
C GLN A 534 -13.93 29.96 23.28
N LYS A 535 -13.67 30.97 24.12
CA LYS A 535 -14.64 31.96 24.60
C LYS A 535 -14.10 33.36 24.31
N THR A 536 -14.91 34.18 23.67
CA THR A 536 -14.56 35.59 23.41
C THR A 536 -15.76 36.47 23.72
N LYS A 537 -15.56 37.55 24.50
CA LYS A 537 -16.60 38.52 24.89
C LYS A 537 -17.88 37.86 25.48
N GLY A 538 -17.70 36.86 26.34
CA GLY A 538 -18.81 36.17 27.02
C GLY A 538 -19.60 35.17 26.15
N THR A 539 -19.24 35.00 24.88
CA THR A 539 -19.89 34.02 24.00
C THR A 539 -18.98 32.83 23.72
N SER A 540 -19.45 31.62 24.03
CA SER A 540 -18.76 30.37 23.71
C SER A 540 -18.78 30.10 22.19
N SER A 541 -17.69 29.55 21.66
CA SER A 541 -17.62 29.09 20.28
C SER A 541 -18.58 27.93 20.03
N LYS A 542 -18.90 27.67 18.75
CA LYS A 542 -19.66 26.47 18.35
C LYS A 542 -19.03 25.17 18.83
N TYR A 543 -17.70 25.14 18.98
CA TYR A 543 -16.99 23.97 19.49
C TYR A 543 -17.41 23.59 20.92
N LEU A 544 -17.63 24.58 21.79
CA LEU A 544 -18.09 24.37 23.17
C LEU A 544 -19.62 24.21 23.28
N LYS A 545 -20.40 24.81 22.38
CA LYS A 545 -21.87 24.86 22.47
C LYS A 545 -22.59 23.53 22.20
N ASN A 546 -21.95 22.54 21.60
CA ASN A 546 -22.55 21.22 21.36
C ASN A 546 -22.59 20.31 22.62
N ASN A 547 -22.43 20.87 23.82
CA ASN A 547 -22.45 20.13 25.11
C ASN A 547 -23.80 20.13 25.84
N GLU A 548 -24.79 20.93 25.45
CA GLU A 548 -26.04 21.05 26.23
C GLU A 548 -26.92 19.77 26.21
N THR A 549 -26.55 18.73 25.45
CA THR A 549 -27.30 17.46 25.37
C THR A 549 -26.54 16.23 25.90
N VAL A 550 -25.34 16.39 26.47
CA VAL A 550 -24.51 15.27 26.98
C VAL A 550 -24.09 15.51 28.43
N MET A 551 -25.01 16.01 29.25
CA MET A 551 -24.89 15.99 30.71
C MET A 551 -25.63 14.76 31.21
N ASN A 552 -25.00 13.59 31.11
CA ASN A 552 -25.12 12.48 32.05
C ASN A 552 -24.29 11.30 31.55
N MET A 553 -23.60 10.68 32.50
CA MET A 553 -22.77 9.48 32.44
C MET A 553 -21.26 9.70 32.38
N GLU A 554 -20.64 9.12 33.41
CA GLU A 554 -19.23 8.74 33.59
C GLU A 554 -18.30 9.81 34.17
N HIS A 555 -18.36 9.90 35.51
CA HIS A 555 -17.18 10.08 36.35
C HIS A 555 -16.28 8.85 36.21
N GLU A 556 -15.33 8.89 35.28
CA GLU A 556 -14.15 8.03 35.34
C GLU A 556 -12.93 8.90 35.64
N ASN A 557 -12.39 8.67 36.84
CA ASN A 557 -11.04 9.05 37.21
C ASN A 557 -10.08 8.13 36.46
N GLU A 558 -9.58 8.57 35.30
CA GLU A 558 -8.42 7.94 34.68
C GLU A 558 -7.34 8.98 34.41
N ASN A 559 -6.26 8.87 35.18
CA ASN A 559 -4.94 9.37 34.83
C ASN A 559 -4.48 8.67 33.55
N ASN A 560 -5.01 9.08 32.39
CA ASN A 560 -4.62 8.57 31.08
C ASN A 560 -3.36 9.30 30.60
N THR A 561 -2.25 9.06 31.27
CA THR A 561 -0.90 9.35 30.78
C THR A 561 -0.51 8.30 29.74
N VAL A 562 -1.12 8.35 28.56
CA VAL A 562 -0.78 7.48 27.42
C VAL A 562 0.47 8.00 26.67
N SER A 563 1.04 9.12 27.10
CA SER A 563 2.30 9.63 26.57
C SER A 563 2.97 10.46 27.65
N GLU A 564 4.20 10.13 28.03
CA GLU A 564 4.99 10.93 28.98
C GLU A 564 5.29 12.38 28.49
N ILE A 565 4.70 12.88 27.39
CA ILE A 565 5.11 14.15 26.74
C ILE A 565 3.94 15.06 26.25
N LEU A 566 2.80 14.55 25.74
CA LEU A 566 1.67 15.39 25.26
C LEU A 566 0.31 14.93 25.80
N SER A 567 -0.50 15.88 26.27
CA SER A 567 -1.83 15.60 26.80
C SER A 567 -2.85 15.29 25.69
N VAL A 568 -3.76 14.34 25.99
CA VAL A 568 -4.90 14.05 25.11
C VAL A 568 -6.07 14.95 25.50
N HIS A 569 -6.51 15.77 24.55
CA HIS A 569 -7.60 16.72 24.76
C HIS A 569 -8.96 16.01 24.89
N LYS A 570 -9.81 16.50 25.80
CA LYS A 570 -11.20 16.05 25.89
C LYS A 570 -12.06 16.87 24.93
N ASN A 571 -12.58 16.24 23.87
CA ASN A 571 -13.40 16.92 22.87
C ASN A 571 -14.52 17.76 23.50
N ARG A 572 -14.75 18.96 22.97
CA ARG A 572 -15.75 19.94 23.44
C ARG A 572 -15.49 20.53 24.82
N THR A 573 -14.28 20.44 25.35
CA THR A 573 -13.84 21.24 26.50
C THR A 573 -12.85 22.33 26.08
N GLU A 574 -12.60 23.30 26.96
CA GLU A 574 -11.54 24.30 26.76
C GLU A 574 -10.16 23.64 26.68
N PHE A 575 -9.29 24.21 25.85
CA PHE A 575 -7.91 23.74 25.70
C PHE A 575 -7.10 24.17 26.92
N ARG A 576 -6.25 23.27 27.42
CA ARG A 576 -5.37 23.51 28.58
C ARG A 576 -3.93 23.79 28.18
N GLU A 577 -3.51 23.25 27.03
CA GLU A 577 -2.16 23.36 26.47
C GLU A 577 -2.25 23.76 24.98
N GLN A 578 -1.19 24.35 24.44
CA GLN A 578 -1.16 24.73 23.02
C GLN A 578 -0.89 23.52 22.11
N ASP A 579 0.04 22.66 22.52
CA ASP A 579 0.37 21.42 21.79
C ASP A 579 -0.37 20.25 22.42
N ILE A 580 -1.30 19.65 21.68
CA ILE A 580 -2.23 18.64 22.22
C ILE A 580 -2.56 17.57 21.18
N LEU A 581 -2.96 16.40 21.68
CA LEU A 581 -3.55 15.33 20.86
C LEU A 581 -5.07 15.41 20.92
N VAL A 582 -5.71 15.67 19.77
CA VAL A 582 -7.17 15.77 19.65
C VAL A 582 -7.76 14.44 19.16
N PRO A 583 -8.61 13.76 19.95
CA PRO A 583 -9.16 12.47 19.58
C PRO A 583 -10.23 12.59 18.49
N TRP A 584 -10.29 11.57 17.62
CA TRP A 584 -11.26 11.40 16.56
C TRP A 584 -11.86 9.98 16.64
N THR A 585 -13.17 9.89 16.85
CA THR A 585 -13.86 8.60 17.00
C THR A 585 -14.66 8.28 15.73
N LYS A 586 -14.43 7.11 15.16
CA LYS A 586 -15.24 6.54 14.07
C LYS A 586 -16.24 5.56 14.66
N LYS A 587 -17.54 5.87 14.57
CA LYS A 587 -18.61 4.90 14.89
C LYS A 587 -18.83 4.02 13.66
N LEU A 588 -18.62 2.71 13.78
CA LEU A 588 -18.97 1.76 12.72
C LEU A 588 -20.48 1.49 12.80
N THR A 589 -21.17 1.57 11.67
CA THR A 589 -22.61 1.30 11.59
C THR A 589 -22.92 -0.17 11.87
N LYS A 590 -24.06 -0.39 12.54
CA LYS A 590 -24.62 -1.69 12.93
C LYS A 590 -24.61 -2.70 11.77
N ASN A 591 -23.89 -3.81 11.94
CA ASN A 591 -24.33 -5.06 11.33
C ASN A 591 -25.52 -5.56 12.16
N TYR A 592 -26.62 -5.90 11.50
CA TYR A 592 -27.72 -6.66 12.08
C TYR A 592 -27.19 -8.05 12.41
N ASP A 593 -26.55 -8.17 13.57
CA ASP A 593 -26.39 -9.34 14.44
C ASP A 593 -25.13 -9.11 15.28
N GLN A 594 -25.32 -9.15 16.61
CA GLN A 594 -24.35 -8.93 17.70
C GLN A 594 -24.20 -7.48 18.22
N GLN A 595 -24.74 -7.27 19.42
CA GLN A 595 -24.59 -6.05 20.22
C GLN A 595 -23.15 -5.91 20.75
N SER A 596 -22.30 -5.19 20.04
CA SER A 596 -21.21 -4.39 20.65
C SER A 596 -20.79 -3.27 19.68
N GLU A 597 -20.87 -2.01 20.11
CA GLU A 597 -20.37 -0.86 19.34
C GLU A 597 -18.83 -0.85 19.38
N LEU A 598 -18.15 -1.41 18.38
CA LEU A 598 -16.72 -1.16 18.21
C LEU A 598 -16.52 0.27 17.67
N SER A 599 -15.92 1.14 18.48
CA SER A 599 -15.46 2.46 18.05
C SER A 599 -13.94 2.46 17.90
N THR A 600 -13.44 2.96 16.76
CA THR A 600 -12.00 3.15 16.57
C THR A 600 -11.64 4.59 16.89
N LYS A 601 -10.66 4.79 17.79
CA LYS A 601 -10.16 6.09 18.22
C LYS A 601 -8.83 6.39 17.54
N PHE A 602 -8.72 7.56 16.92
CA PHE A 602 -7.50 8.09 16.31
C PHE A 602 -7.09 9.37 17.04
N LEU A 603 -5.78 9.65 17.13
CA LEU A 603 -5.26 10.88 17.73
C LEU A 603 -4.66 11.77 16.65
N ARG A 604 -4.92 13.08 16.77
CA ARG A 604 -4.41 14.09 15.83
C ARG A 604 -3.63 15.16 16.55
N PHE A 605 -2.45 15.52 16.06
CA PHE A 605 -1.68 16.62 16.64
C PHE A 605 -2.22 17.98 16.20
N TYR A 606 -2.37 18.88 17.17
CA TYR A 606 -2.78 20.27 16.99
C TYR A 606 -1.91 21.18 17.85
N HIS A 607 -1.39 22.25 17.23
CA HIS A 607 -0.93 23.45 17.89
C HIS A 607 -2.05 24.51 17.85
N VAL A 608 -2.75 24.72 18.96
CA VAL A 608 -3.78 25.76 19.06
C VAL A 608 -3.16 27.13 19.38
N PHE A 609 -3.52 28.12 18.59
CA PHE A 609 -2.88 29.44 18.57
C PHE A 609 -3.48 30.36 19.61
N LYS A 610 -2.64 31.10 20.32
CA LYS A 610 -3.09 32.21 21.17
C LYS A 610 -3.38 33.48 20.37
N HIS A 611 -4.13 34.39 20.97
CA HIS A 611 -4.35 35.72 20.39
C HIS A 611 -3.03 36.41 20.01
N GLY A 612 -2.94 36.92 18.77
CA GLY A 612 -1.75 37.62 18.26
C GLY A 612 -0.64 36.71 17.74
N GLU A 613 -0.70 35.39 17.99
CA GLU A 613 0.35 34.46 17.58
C GLU A 613 0.47 34.34 16.06
N LEU A 614 -0.67 34.20 15.36
CA LEU A 614 -0.67 34.09 13.89
C LEU A 614 -0.07 35.35 13.23
N GLU A 615 -0.45 36.53 13.72
CA GLU A 615 0.07 37.81 13.26
C GLU A 615 1.59 37.91 13.48
N ASN A 616 2.08 37.43 14.62
CA ASN A 616 3.51 37.38 14.90
C ASN A 616 4.26 36.50 13.90
N LEU A 617 3.75 35.32 13.57
CA LEU A 617 4.38 34.46 12.55
C LEU A 617 4.39 35.11 11.17
N ILE A 618 3.29 35.76 10.77
CA ILE A 618 3.23 36.50 9.50
C ILE A 618 4.25 37.65 9.50
N ASN A 619 4.39 38.36 10.62
CA ASN A 619 5.37 39.45 10.76
C ASN A 619 6.82 38.93 10.72
N ILE A 620 7.10 37.74 11.24
CA ILE A 620 8.42 37.09 11.08
C ILE A 620 8.72 36.88 9.59
N VAL A 621 7.78 36.30 8.84
CA VAL A 621 7.92 36.10 7.39
C VAL A 621 8.12 37.45 6.68
N ALA A 622 7.34 38.47 7.03
CA ALA A 622 7.43 39.81 6.45
C ALA A 622 8.79 40.48 6.66
N ARG A 623 9.47 40.20 7.78
CA ARG A 623 10.83 40.73 8.07
C ARG A 623 11.93 39.95 7.36
N GLN A 624 11.73 38.66 7.09
CA GLN A 624 12.72 37.78 6.46
C GLN A 624 12.71 37.90 4.93
N GLU A 625 11.55 38.22 4.34
CA GLU A 625 11.42 38.37 2.90
C GLU A 625 11.94 39.73 2.41
N THR A 626 12.73 39.72 1.34
CA THR A 626 13.39 40.91 0.79
C THR A 626 12.96 41.21 -0.65
N ARG A 627 12.21 40.30 -1.29
CA ARG A 627 11.77 40.44 -2.68
C ARG A 627 10.41 41.13 -2.82
N TYR A 628 9.60 41.13 -1.78
CA TYR A 628 8.26 41.73 -1.75
C TYR A 628 7.87 42.11 -0.31
N SER A 629 6.91 43.02 -0.16
CA SER A 629 6.37 43.38 1.16
C SER A 629 5.10 42.59 1.46
N ILE A 630 4.90 42.28 2.74
CA ILE A 630 3.72 41.57 3.24
C ILE A 630 2.97 42.48 4.20
N ARG A 631 1.65 42.60 4.01
CA ARG A 631 0.77 43.40 4.88
C ARG A 631 -0.42 42.58 5.37
N ILE A 632 -0.68 42.58 6.67
CA ILE A 632 -1.92 42.06 7.22
C ILE A 632 -3.03 43.09 6.97
N GLU A 633 -4.02 42.73 6.15
CA GLU A 633 -5.18 43.59 5.83
C GLU A 633 -6.25 43.50 6.92
N LYS A 634 -6.44 42.31 7.48
CA LYS A 634 -7.43 42.05 8.52
C LYS A 634 -6.95 40.89 9.39
N SER A 635 -7.05 41.02 10.70
CA SER A 635 -6.99 39.91 11.64
C SER A 635 -8.25 39.89 12.50
N TYR A 636 -8.83 38.71 12.72
CA TYR A 636 -10.09 38.56 13.43
C TYR A 636 -10.26 37.15 14.02
N TYR A 637 -11.17 37.05 15.00
CA TYR A 637 -11.60 35.78 15.58
C TYR A 637 -12.90 35.31 14.92
N ASP A 638 -12.96 34.04 14.51
CA ASP A 638 -14.15 33.40 13.94
C ASP A 638 -14.43 32.04 14.59
N GLN A 639 -15.40 32.02 15.50
CA GLN A 639 -16.00 30.80 16.08
C GLN A 639 -14.98 29.75 16.57
N GLY A 640 -13.93 30.18 17.28
CA GLY A 640 -12.88 29.29 17.80
C GLY A 640 -11.63 29.21 16.92
N ASN A 641 -11.46 30.14 15.98
CA ASN A 641 -10.31 30.23 15.08
C ASN A 641 -9.74 31.64 15.06
N TRP A 642 -8.41 31.76 15.01
CA TRP A 642 -7.72 32.99 14.63
C TRP A 642 -7.51 33.03 13.13
N CYS A 643 -7.84 34.16 12.51
CA CYS A 643 -7.93 34.30 11.07
C CYS A 643 -7.19 35.56 10.62
N ALA A 644 -6.42 35.47 9.54
CA ALA A 644 -5.75 36.61 8.94
C ALA A 644 -5.93 36.65 7.43
N ILE A 645 -6.23 37.85 6.89
CA ILE A 645 -6.15 38.18 5.47
C ILE A 645 -4.84 38.95 5.27
N VAL A 646 -3.98 38.42 4.40
CA VAL A 646 -2.64 38.93 4.15
C VAL A 646 -2.49 39.29 2.68
N ARG A 647 -1.93 40.45 2.38
CA ARG A 647 -1.65 40.90 1.01
C ARG A 647 -0.16 40.91 0.72
N LYS A 648 0.20 40.46 -0.48
CA LYS A 648 1.54 40.63 -1.05
C LYS A 648 1.60 41.92 -1.86
N LYS A 649 2.59 42.76 -1.60
CA LYS A 649 2.83 44.03 -2.28
C LYS A 649 4.20 44.02 -2.95
N LYS A 650 4.30 44.65 -4.12
CA LYS A 650 5.58 44.89 -4.77
C LYS A 650 6.37 45.91 -3.93
N LEU A 651 7.67 45.67 -3.77
CA LEU A 651 8.58 46.62 -3.12
C LEU A 651 8.85 47.83 -4.01
#